data_AF-A0A921CJ45-F1
#
_entry.id   AF-A0A921CJ45-F1
#
_cell.length_a   1.000
_cell.length_b   1.000
_cell.length_c   1.000
_cell.angle_alpha   90.00
_cell.angle_beta   90.00
_cell.angle_gamma   90.00
#
_symmetry.space_group_name_H-M   'P 1'
#
loop_
_entity.id
_entity.type
_entity.pdbx_description
1 polymer ?
#
loop_
_entity_poly.entity_id
_entity_poly.type
_entity_poly.pdbx_seq_one_letter_code
_entity_poly.pdbx_strand_id
1 'polypeptide(L)'
;MSEKTQTTRRVLAEYTYEPPPVERGYTGRTLYINLSNNTIAAKPVTDVMKEKFIGGRGFGLWLLWHGVKDDTQWNDPENEIVISSGPIGGVTQYPGSGKSLVVAISPTTHSVMDSNVGGHFGPLLKFAGWDAIEIQGKAEEDVIVVIDGPGGRITIEEAPDVPVDTHLVGHWLIEQLAEKEEDRYFISSVSAGTGAENTLIGCLNFSFYDRRRKAPRFKQAGRGGIGTVFRDKHIKALVVRSGPVRGDSNHPADLQRIARVGAKLHKEIHDYDDEQNRMRKRGTPYLVQIMNDYDLLPVHNFKYGSHPDAVKINGDVWEARFTQGLPDGCWYGCTLSCSHAVDGYTVRTGPYKGQTVIVDGPEYETIAGCGANCGIFDPDAILEINFYCDTYGIDTISFGTLTAFVMECYEAGILDKEKTGGLELHFGNAEAAIELLHQMARGEGFGKIAGQGIRRMKQIFAERFGADPAFLQDIGMEAKGLEYSEYVTKESLAQQGGYGLTNKGPQHDEAWLIFMDMVSNLLPTFEDKAEALHYFPMWRTWFGLCGLCKLPWNDIVPPDNAYTDEPAKIPDHVQNYVELFSGVTGREVTADDLITMSEAVYNFQRVFNLRLGFGRREHDAVPYRSVGPVTVEEYESRAERYDKQLQETLGLDPEKMTTEEKIAALREYREEQYQKLIDAVYKRRGWTSDGVPKVETLKRLGIDFPEVVAVVKKYL
;
A
#
# COMPACT_ATOMS: atom_id res chain seq x y z
N MET A 1 24.92 9.82 -28.34
CA MET A 1 25.87 9.30 -27.34
C MET A 1 26.58 10.50 -26.74
N SER A 2 25.99 11.09 -25.70
CA SER A 2 26.69 12.05 -24.85
C SER A 2 27.83 11.32 -24.14
N GLU A 3 28.96 11.99 -23.93
CA GLU A 3 30.06 11.46 -23.11
C GLU A 3 29.50 11.04 -21.75
N LYS A 4 29.73 9.78 -21.35
CA LYS A 4 29.42 9.29 -20.01
C LYS A 4 30.26 10.09 -19.02
N THR A 5 29.69 11.10 -18.38
CA THR A 5 30.32 11.74 -17.22
C THR A 5 30.17 10.78 -16.04
N GLN A 6 31.16 9.91 -15.83
CA GLN A 6 31.28 9.14 -14.60
C GLN A 6 31.59 10.12 -13.47
N THR A 7 30.60 10.41 -12.64
CA THR A 7 30.80 11.24 -11.45
C THR A 7 31.46 10.36 -10.39
N THR A 8 32.74 10.61 -10.11
CA THR A 8 33.43 9.90 -9.02
C THR A 8 32.94 10.50 -7.71
N ARG A 9 32.02 9.82 -7.02
CA ARG A 9 31.47 10.26 -5.72
C ARG A 9 32.41 9.87 -4.58
N ARG A 10 32.40 10.66 -3.50
CA ARG A 10 33.14 10.34 -2.29
C ARG A 10 32.47 9.17 -1.57
N VAL A 11 33.21 8.08 -1.39
CA VAL A 11 32.77 6.92 -0.60
C VAL A 11 33.01 7.20 0.88
N LEU A 12 31.94 7.15 1.67
CA LEU A 12 31.96 7.36 3.12
C LEU A 12 32.29 6.07 3.87
N ALA A 13 31.76 4.95 3.38
CA ALA A 13 32.08 3.61 3.89
C ALA A 13 31.96 2.57 2.77
N GLU A 14 32.74 1.51 2.91
CA GLU A 14 32.73 0.36 2.01
C GLU A 14 32.71 -0.93 2.83
N TYR A 15 31.96 -1.93 2.35
CA TYR A 15 31.95 -3.27 2.89
C TYR A 15 32.03 -4.28 1.75
N THR A 16 33.05 -5.14 1.79
CA THR A 16 33.24 -6.22 0.84
C THR A 16 32.75 -7.53 1.43
N TYR A 17 32.13 -8.37 0.60
CA TYR A 17 31.56 -9.63 1.01
C TYR A 17 31.56 -10.63 -0.14
N GLU A 18 31.47 -11.92 0.20
CA GLU A 18 31.16 -12.97 -0.75
C GLU A 18 29.64 -13.19 -0.76
N PRO A 19 28.94 -12.96 -1.90
CA PRO A 19 27.51 -13.24 -2.01
C PRO A 19 27.28 -14.74 -1.74
N PRO A 20 26.41 -15.13 -0.79
CA PRO A 20 26.14 -16.53 -0.56
C PRO A 20 25.18 -17.03 -1.65
N PRO A 21 25.12 -18.34 -1.92
CA PRO A 21 24.03 -18.88 -2.70
C PRO A 21 22.71 -18.64 -1.94
N VAL A 22 21.62 -18.45 -2.68
CA VAL A 22 20.29 -18.65 -2.12
C VAL A 22 20.13 -20.14 -1.84
N GLU A 23 19.53 -20.54 -0.74
CA GLU A 23 19.18 -21.92 -0.44
C GLU A 23 17.71 -21.99 -0.05
N ARG A 24 16.91 -22.70 -0.85
CA ARG A 24 15.47 -22.89 -0.60
C ARG A 24 14.72 -21.58 -0.35
N GLY A 25 15.08 -20.56 -1.13
CA GLY A 25 14.49 -19.21 -1.08
C GLY A 25 15.15 -18.22 -0.10
N TYR A 26 16.14 -18.64 0.70
CA TYR A 26 16.80 -17.79 1.70
C TYR A 26 18.30 -17.63 1.46
N THR A 27 18.87 -16.46 1.75
CA THR A 27 20.32 -16.23 1.75
C THR A 27 20.97 -16.47 3.10
N GLY A 28 20.16 -16.50 4.17
CA GLY A 28 20.60 -16.75 5.54
C GLY A 28 21.18 -15.51 6.25
N ARG A 29 21.08 -14.32 5.65
CA ARG A 29 21.61 -13.08 6.24
C ARG A 29 20.87 -11.83 5.80
N THR A 30 20.89 -10.81 6.66
CA THR A 30 20.39 -9.46 6.40
C THR A 30 21.55 -8.47 6.31
N LEU A 31 21.32 -7.38 5.58
CA LEU A 31 22.25 -6.27 5.43
C LEU A 31 21.85 -5.14 6.39
N TYR A 32 22.70 -4.84 7.36
CA TYR A 32 22.54 -3.70 8.26
C TYR A 32 23.39 -2.52 7.81
N ILE A 33 22.74 -1.36 7.71
CA ILE A 33 23.38 -0.08 7.42
C ILE A 33 22.97 0.92 8.49
N ASN A 34 23.94 1.57 9.12
CA ASN A 34 23.70 2.71 10.00
C ASN A 34 24.35 3.96 9.41
N LEU A 35 23.51 4.90 8.97
CA LEU A 35 23.95 6.12 8.28
C LEU A 35 24.60 7.15 9.22
N SER A 36 24.31 7.10 10.53
CA SER A 36 24.88 8.06 11.49
C SER A 36 26.34 7.79 11.82
N ASN A 37 26.80 6.55 11.64
CA ASN A 37 28.21 6.18 11.85
C ASN A 37 28.81 5.46 10.63
N ASN A 38 28.09 5.44 9.51
CA ASN A 38 28.44 4.76 8.27
C ASN A 38 28.81 3.26 8.44
N THR A 39 28.23 2.58 9.42
CA THR A 39 28.46 1.14 9.61
C THR A 39 27.70 0.35 8.55
N ILE A 40 28.38 -0.62 7.94
CA ILE A 40 27.77 -1.63 7.07
C ILE A 40 28.15 -3.01 7.63
N ALA A 41 27.18 -3.88 7.87
CA ALA A 41 27.41 -5.19 8.46
C ALA A 41 26.41 -6.24 7.96
N ALA A 42 26.83 -7.51 7.98
CA ALA A 42 25.93 -8.64 7.82
C ALA A 42 25.40 -9.10 9.18
N LYS A 43 24.10 -9.38 9.28
CA LYS A 43 23.48 -10.03 10.45
C LYS A 43 22.90 -11.39 10.03
N PRO A 44 22.92 -12.41 10.91
CA PRO A 44 22.37 -13.72 10.57
C PRO A 44 20.84 -13.69 10.54
N VAL A 45 20.24 -14.42 9.59
CA VAL A 45 18.82 -14.79 9.66
C VAL A 45 18.70 -16.04 10.53
N THR A 46 18.05 -15.89 11.68
CA THR A 46 17.87 -16.97 12.66
C THR A 46 16.75 -17.94 12.27
N ASP A 47 16.73 -19.11 12.90
CA ASP A 47 15.63 -20.08 12.71
C ASP A 47 14.29 -19.51 13.17
N VAL A 48 14.27 -18.74 14.27
CA VAL A 48 13.05 -18.07 14.75
C VAL A 48 12.48 -17.14 13.67
N MET A 49 13.34 -16.37 12.99
CA MET A 49 12.90 -15.53 11.87
C MET A 49 12.24 -16.38 10.78
N LYS A 50 12.91 -17.43 10.30
CA LYS A 50 12.38 -18.30 9.24
C LYS A 50 11.09 -19.03 9.64
N GLU A 51 10.99 -19.49 10.87
CA GLU A 51 9.87 -20.32 11.33
C GLU A 51 8.62 -19.50 11.70
N LYS A 52 8.81 -18.36 12.36
CA LYS A 52 7.72 -17.53 12.91
C LYS A 52 7.40 -16.31 12.06
N PHE A 53 8.40 -15.73 11.42
CA PHE A 53 8.26 -14.50 10.66
C PHE A 53 8.34 -14.70 9.15
N ILE A 54 8.80 -15.88 8.70
CA ILE A 54 8.81 -16.37 7.31
C ILE A 54 9.69 -15.54 6.36
N GLY A 55 9.46 -14.24 6.24
CA GLY A 55 10.11 -13.34 5.29
C GLY A 55 9.33 -12.03 5.17
N GLY A 56 9.71 -11.19 4.20
CA GLY A 56 8.90 -10.03 3.79
C GLY A 56 8.48 -9.14 4.97
N ARG A 57 7.17 -8.90 5.13
CA ARG A 57 6.61 -8.12 6.26
C ARG A 57 7.06 -8.66 7.62
N GLY A 58 7.13 -9.98 7.80
CA GLY A 58 7.50 -10.56 9.08
C GLY A 58 8.95 -10.29 9.46
N PHE A 59 9.89 -10.38 8.50
CA PHE A 59 11.28 -9.98 8.75
C PHE A 59 11.36 -8.48 9.03
N GLY A 60 10.60 -7.66 8.29
CA GLY A 60 10.47 -6.24 8.53
C GLY A 60 10.07 -5.90 9.98
N LEU A 61 9.00 -6.54 10.47
CA LEU A 61 8.50 -6.35 11.82
C LEU A 61 9.47 -6.84 12.90
N TRP A 62 10.07 -8.01 12.70
CA TRP A 62 11.01 -8.59 13.67
C TRP A 62 12.27 -7.72 13.82
N LEU A 63 12.85 -7.28 12.71
CA LEU A 63 14.05 -6.45 12.73
C LEU A 63 13.75 -5.08 13.34
N LEU A 64 12.68 -4.41 12.89
CA LEU A 64 12.28 -3.11 13.45
C LEU A 64 11.95 -3.19 14.95
N TRP A 65 11.29 -4.27 15.41
CA TRP A 65 11.04 -4.49 16.84
C TRP A 65 12.31 -4.43 17.68
N HIS A 66 13.41 -4.99 17.19
CA HIS A 66 14.70 -4.97 17.87
C HIS A 66 15.53 -3.71 17.58
N GLY A 67 15.20 -2.98 16.50
CA GLY A 67 15.85 -1.72 16.12
C GLY A 67 15.37 -0.50 16.90
N VAL A 68 14.16 -0.55 17.49
CA VAL A 68 13.51 0.61 18.14
C VAL A 68 13.21 0.41 19.62
N LYS A 69 13.02 1.54 20.32
CA LYS A 69 12.55 1.64 21.70
C LYS A 69 11.03 1.90 21.75
N ASP A 70 10.47 1.88 22.96
CA ASP A 70 9.04 2.09 23.19
C ASP A 70 8.60 3.54 22.88
N ASP A 71 9.53 4.51 22.91
CA ASP A 71 9.30 5.93 22.67
C ASP A 71 9.87 6.45 21.34
N THR A 72 10.45 5.59 20.51
CA THR A 72 11.01 5.96 19.20
C THR A 72 9.95 6.61 18.31
N GLN A 73 10.24 7.80 17.83
CA GLN A 73 9.41 8.54 16.88
C GLN A 73 9.80 8.23 15.43
N TRP A 74 8.92 8.57 14.48
CA TRP A 74 9.12 8.29 13.06
C TRP A 74 10.40 8.94 12.49
N ASN A 75 10.81 10.09 13.02
CA ASN A 75 11.99 10.85 12.59
C ASN A 75 13.20 10.65 13.50
N ASP A 76 13.16 9.69 14.42
CA ASP A 76 14.35 9.40 15.22
C ASP A 76 15.36 8.57 14.39
N PRO A 77 16.67 8.72 14.66
CA PRO A 77 17.69 7.88 14.02
C PRO A 77 17.46 6.38 14.22
N GLU A 78 16.82 5.98 15.33
CA GLU A 78 16.52 4.58 15.66
C GLU A 78 15.46 3.95 14.76
N ASN A 79 14.51 4.72 14.22
CA ASN A 79 13.49 4.19 13.32
C ASN A 79 14.15 3.61 12.07
N GLU A 80 13.97 2.31 11.83
CA GLU A 80 14.58 1.65 10.68
C GLU A 80 13.65 1.68 9.47
N ILE A 81 14.23 1.73 8.27
CA ILE A 81 13.54 1.32 7.05
C ILE A 81 14.01 -0.09 6.72
N VAL A 82 13.10 -1.06 6.76
CA VAL A 82 13.41 -2.46 6.49
C VAL A 82 12.73 -2.92 5.21
N ILE A 83 13.50 -3.44 4.25
CA ILE A 83 12.99 -3.96 2.97
C ILE A 83 13.27 -5.46 2.86
N SER A 84 12.26 -6.28 2.57
CA SER A 84 12.41 -7.73 2.35
C SER A 84 11.42 -8.26 1.31
N SER A 85 11.85 -9.25 0.52
CA SER A 85 11.01 -9.93 -0.48
C SER A 85 10.46 -11.28 0.02
N GLY A 86 11.03 -11.89 1.06
CA GLY A 86 10.58 -13.21 1.54
C GLY A 86 10.94 -14.37 0.61
N PRO A 87 10.67 -15.64 1.01
CA PRO A 87 11.27 -16.83 0.39
C PRO A 87 10.87 -17.10 -1.06
N ILE A 88 9.63 -16.78 -1.46
CA ILE A 88 9.13 -17.04 -2.82
C ILE A 88 9.50 -15.88 -3.78
N GLY A 89 9.83 -14.71 -3.24
CA GLY A 89 10.31 -13.56 -4.00
C GLY A 89 11.40 -13.93 -5.01
N GLY A 90 11.23 -13.54 -6.25
CA GLY A 90 12.15 -13.79 -7.36
C GLY A 90 11.91 -15.09 -8.14
N VAL A 91 10.91 -15.91 -7.79
CA VAL A 91 10.49 -17.04 -8.64
C VAL A 91 9.99 -16.50 -10.00
N THR A 92 10.37 -17.15 -11.10
CA THR A 92 10.00 -16.70 -12.46
C THR A 92 8.96 -17.58 -13.13
N GLN A 93 8.72 -18.78 -12.59
CA GLN A 93 7.77 -19.75 -13.12
C GLN A 93 6.34 -19.55 -12.61
N TYR A 94 6.13 -18.68 -11.63
CA TYR A 94 4.83 -18.45 -11.02
C TYR A 94 4.49 -16.95 -11.07
N PRO A 95 3.31 -16.56 -11.57
CA PRO A 95 2.96 -15.16 -11.76
C PRO A 95 2.85 -14.43 -10.42
N GLY A 96 3.32 -13.18 -10.38
CA GLY A 96 3.21 -12.32 -9.20
C GLY A 96 4.31 -12.48 -8.14
N SER A 97 5.38 -13.23 -8.40
CA SER A 97 6.43 -13.52 -7.40
C SER A 97 7.54 -12.46 -7.31
N GLY A 98 7.22 -11.18 -7.53
CA GLY A 98 8.19 -10.08 -7.54
C GLY A 98 7.90 -8.98 -6.54
N LYS A 99 7.22 -9.28 -5.43
CA LYS A 99 6.87 -8.26 -4.43
C LYS A 99 7.96 -8.11 -3.37
N SER A 100 8.04 -6.89 -2.85
CA SER A 100 8.84 -6.50 -1.69
C SER A 100 7.94 -5.83 -0.66
N LEU A 101 8.27 -5.97 0.60
CA LEU A 101 7.62 -5.28 1.72
C LEU A 101 8.61 -4.30 2.33
N VAL A 102 8.10 -3.11 2.67
CA VAL A 102 8.84 -2.09 3.41
C VAL A 102 8.15 -1.84 4.74
N VAL A 103 8.92 -1.83 5.84
CA VAL A 103 8.41 -1.62 7.20
C VAL A 103 9.19 -0.48 7.88
N ALA A 104 8.47 0.42 8.57
CA ALA A 104 9.02 1.51 9.37
C ALA A 104 7.96 2.00 10.39
N ILE A 105 8.34 2.83 11.36
CA ILE A 105 7.39 3.67 12.11
C ILE A 105 6.96 4.82 11.19
N SER A 106 5.65 4.97 11.01
CA SER A 106 5.05 5.88 10.05
C SER A 106 4.88 7.30 10.60
N PRO A 107 5.19 8.36 9.81
CA PRO A 107 4.97 9.75 10.19
C PRO A 107 3.50 10.16 10.33
N THR A 108 2.57 9.49 9.62
CA THR A 108 1.15 9.86 9.65
C THR A 108 0.40 9.16 10.79
N THR A 109 0.79 7.91 11.06
CA THR A 109 0.14 7.07 12.09
C THR A 109 0.84 7.12 13.44
N HIS A 110 2.14 7.44 13.48
CA HIS A 110 3.02 7.28 14.64
C HIS A 110 3.12 5.84 15.17
N SER A 111 2.75 4.85 14.34
CA SER A 111 2.81 3.43 14.66
C SER A 111 3.53 2.67 13.55
N VAL A 112 3.70 1.36 13.72
CA VAL A 112 4.32 0.50 12.72
C VAL A 112 3.45 0.43 11.46
N MET A 113 4.09 0.60 10.31
CA MET A 113 3.48 0.57 8.99
C MET A 113 4.21 -0.41 8.09
N ASP A 114 3.47 -1.10 7.24
CA ASP A 114 4.01 -1.90 6.15
C ASP A 114 3.39 -1.53 4.81
N SER A 115 4.22 -1.50 3.76
CA SER A 115 3.79 -1.26 2.38
C SER A 115 4.34 -2.31 1.43
N ASN A 116 3.46 -2.87 0.59
CA ASN A 116 3.80 -3.84 -0.45
C ASN A 116 4.07 -3.11 -1.77
N VAL A 117 5.09 -3.54 -2.51
CA VAL A 117 5.46 -2.94 -3.80
C VAL A 117 5.98 -3.99 -4.78
N GLY A 118 5.69 -3.80 -6.06
CA GLY A 118 6.27 -4.60 -7.15
C GLY A 118 7.63 -4.07 -7.60
N GLY A 119 8.06 -4.50 -8.77
CA GLY A 119 9.36 -4.09 -9.33
C GLY A 119 10.48 -5.07 -8.97
N HIS A 120 11.72 -4.67 -9.24
CA HIS A 120 12.84 -5.62 -9.23
C HIS A 120 13.66 -5.61 -7.92
N PHE A 121 13.54 -4.57 -7.08
CA PHE A 121 14.51 -4.35 -5.99
C PHE A 121 14.64 -5.51 -5.01
N GLY A 122 13.55 -5.97 -4.38
CA GLY A 122 13.62 -7.03 -3.37
C GLY A 122 14.14 -8.36 -3.92
N PRO A 123 13.63 -8.87 -5.05
CA PRO A 123 14.20 -10.05 -5.69
C PRO A 123 15.69 -9.90 -6.04
N LEU A 124 16.12 -8.77 -6.61
CA LEU A 124 17.53 -8.56 -6.95
C LEU A 124 18.41 -8.40 -5.70
N LEU A 125 17.89 -7.82 -4.61
CA LEU A 125 18.56 -7.78 -3.30
C LEU A 125 18.80 -9.18 -2.76
N LYS A 126 17.81 -10.07 -2.86
CA LYS A 126 17.98 -11.49 -2.52
C LYS A 126 19.09 -12.13 -3.35
N PHE A 127 19.08 -11.93 -4.67
CA PHE A 127 20.11 -12.51 -5.54
C PHE A 127 21.49 -11.84 -5.42
N ALA A 128 21.56 -10.64 -4.81
CA ALA A 128 22.81 -10.04 -4.33
C ALA A 128 23.26 -10.63 -2.97
N GLY A 129 22.47 -11.50 -2.34
CA GLY A 129 22.86 -12.26 -1.15
C GLY A 129 22.24 -11.81 0.16
N TRP A 130 21.12 -11.09 0.13
CA TRP A 130 20.49 -10.51 1.32
C TRP A 130 18.97 -10.78 1.38
N ASP A 131 18.51 -11.43 2.45
CA ASP A 131 17.07 -11.70 2.67
C ASP A 131 16.29 -10.44 3.05
N ALA A 132 16.98 -9.48 3.65
CA ALA A 132 16.47 -8.16 3.99
C ALA A 132 17.61 -7.14 4.07
N ILE A 133 17.25 -5.86 3.95
CA ILE A 133 18.11 -4.72 4.29
C ILE A 133 17.39 -3.89 5.36
N GLU A 134 18.13 -3.44 6.36
CA GLU A 134 17.69 -2.61 7.47
C GLU A 134 18.58 -1.35 7.53
N ILE A 135 17.95 -0.18 7.43
CA ILE A 135 18.65 1.10 7.38
C ILE A 135 18.26 1.93 8.59
N GLN A 136 19.24 2.13 9.47
CA GLN A 136 19.14 2.93 10.68
C GLN A 136 19.99 4.20 10.56
N GLY A 137 19.83 5.12 11.49
CA GLY A 137 20.58 6.37 11.54
C GLY A 137 20.04 7.41 10.56
N LYS A 138 20.77 8.51 10.46
CA LYS A 138 20.62 9.60 9.48
C LYS A 138 22.00 9.99 8.99
N ALA A 139 22.16 10.18 7.69
CA ALA A 139 23.40 10.71 7.14
C ALA A 139 23.50 12.21 7.45
N GLU A 140 24.73 12.75 7.47
CA GLU A 140 24.98 14.19 7.66
C GLU A 140 24.57 15.01 6.43
N GLU A 141 24.70 14.42 5.25
CA GLU A 141 24.38 15.00 3.94
C GLU A 141 23.64 13.95 3.10
N ASP A 142 23.10 14.34 1.95
CA ASP A 142 22.43 13.41 1.04
C ASP A 142 23.37 12.30 0.54
N VAL A 143 22.93 11.04 0.68
CA VAL A 143 23.69 9.84 0.30
C VAL A 143 22.96 8.92 -0.67
N ILE A 144 23.73 8.09 -1.36
CA ILE A 144 23.25 6.91 -2.08
C ILE A 144 23.92 5.66 -1.50
N VAL A 145 23.14 4.61 -1.33
CA VAL A 145 23.66 3.28 -1.00
C VAL A 145 23.70 2.43 -2.26
N VAL A 146 24.87 1.91 -2.60
CA VAL A 146 25.05 1.03 -3.77
C VAL A 146 25.39 -0.37 -3.29
N ILE A 147 24.56 -1.34 -3.67
CA ILE A 147 24.73 -2.77 -3.37
C ILE A 147 25.12 -3.45 -4.69
N ASP A 148 26.42 -3.66 -4.88
CA ASP A 148 26.96 -4.36 -6.04
C ASP A 148 27.13 -5.85 -5.71
N GLY A 149 26.10 -6.64 -6.01
CA GLY A 149 26.11 -8.09 -5.83
C GLY A 149 27.24 -8.78 -6.61
N PRO A 150 27.34 -8.60 -7.94
CA PRO A 150 28.42 -9.18 -8.74
C PRO A 150 29.83 -8.82 -8.27
N GLY A 151 30.03 -7.58 -7.82
CA GLY A 151 31.31 -7.12 -7.28
C GLY A 151 31.57 -7.51 -5.82
N GLY A 152 30.58 -8.06 -5.11
CA GLY A 152 30.67 -8.35 -3.68
C GLY A 152 30.95 -7.10 -2.85
N ARG A 153 30.36 -5.95 -3.21
CA ARG A 153 30.72 -4.65 -2.63
C ARG A 153 29.49 -3.82 -2.29
N ILE A 154 29.54 -3.13 -1.15
CA ILE A 154 28.50 -2.20 -0.70
C ILE A 154 29.17 -0.88 -0.35
N THR A 155 28.64 0.23 -0.85
CA THR A 155 29.17 1.57 -0.56
C THR A 155 28.06 2.51 -0.10
N ILE A 156 28.42 3.42 0.81
CA ILE A 156 27.65 4.64 1.12
C ILE A 156 28.41 5.78 0.46
N GLU A 157 27.75 6.54 -0.42
CA GLU A 157 28.37 7.56 -1.26
C GLU A 157 27.66 8.91 -1.08
N GLU A 158 28.43 9.99 -0.90
CA GLU A 158 27.88 11.36 -0.92
C GLU A 158 27.24 11.65 -2.29
N ALA A 159 26.05 12.26 -2.27
CA ALA A 159 25.22 12.47 -3.46
C ALA A 159 24.63 13.88 -3.58
N PRO A 160 25.36 14.98 -3.31
CA PRO A 160 24.79 16.34 -3.33
C PRO A 160 24.23 16.72 -4.71
N ASP A 161 24.87 16.30 -5.80
CA ASP A 161 24.53 16.70 -7.18
C ASP A 161 23.65 15.68 -7.93
N VAL A 162 23.00 14.74 -7.22
CA VAL A 162 22.10 13.76 -7.84
C VAL A 162 20.66 14.31 -7.92
N PRO A 163 19.93 14.11 -9.04
CA PRO A 163 18.50 14.45 -9.09
C PRO A 163 17.72 13.79 -7.95
N VAL A 164 16.76 14.51 -7.37
CA VAL A 164 15.93 14.00 -6.26
C VAL A 164 14.67 13.31 -6.79
N ASP A 165 14.00 13.93 -7.77
CA ASP A 165 12.73 13.43 -8.27
C ASP A 165 12.87 12.09 -9.02
N THR A 166 11.90 11.20 -8.76
CA THR A 166 11.99 9.76 -9.04
C THR A 166 12.24 9.44 -10.51
N HIS A 167 11.50 10.08 -11.42
CA HIS A 167 11.63 9.78 -12.85
C HIS A 167 13.01 10.20 -13.40
N LEU A 168 13.72 11.13 -12.75
CA LEU A 168 15.08 11.52 -13.15
C LEU A 168 16.13 10.61 -12.51
N VAL A 169 16.03 10.39 -11.20
CA VAL A 169 17.06 9.64 -10.46
C VAL A 169 17.15 8.18 -10.91
N GLY A 170 16.02 7.54 -11.23
CA GLY A 170 16.02 6.16 -11.74
C GLY A 170 16.73 6.03 -13.09
N HIS A 171 16.50 6.97 -14.01
CA HIS A 171 17.22 7.00 -15.29
C HIS A 171 18.72 7.24 -15.09
N TRP A 172 19.05 8.24 -14.27
CA TRP A 172 20.43 8.61 -13.97
C TRP A 172 21.22 7.44 -13.37
N LEU A 173 20.66 6.74 -12.38
CA LEU A 173 21.31 5.62 -11.71
C LEU A 173 21.63 4.45 -12.65
N ILE A 174 20.68 4.09 -13.51
CA ILE A 174 20.88 2.99 -14.46
C ILE A 174 22.00 3.36 -15.46
N GLU A 175 22.06 4.60 -15.92
CA GLU A 175 23.10 5.05 -16.86
C GLU A 175 24.50 5.08 -16.22
N GLN A 176 24.59 5.43 -14.93
CA GLN A 176 25.85 5.45 -14.19
C GLN A 176 26.39 4.04 -13.91
N LEU A 177 25.50 3.10 -13.59
CA LEU A 177 25.89 1.76 -13.09
C LEU A 177 25.92 0.66 -14.17
N ALA A 178 25.21 0.83 -15.29
CA ALA A 178 25.24 -0.14 -16.38
C ALA A 178 26.50 0.04 -17.23
N GLU A 179 27.32 -1.00 -17.34
CA GLU A 179 28.47 -1.02 -18.25
C GLU A 179 28.04 -1.46 -19.65
N LYS A 180 27.08 -2.39 -19.71
CA LYS A 180 26.47 -2.94 -20.93
C LYS A 180 24.94 -2.82 -20.86
N GLU A 181 24.28 -2.98 -22.00
CA GLU A 181 22.81 -2.88 -22.06
C GLU A 181 22.12 -3.96 -21.23
N GLU A 182 22.70 -5.16 -21.17
CA GLU A 182 22.15 -6.29 -20.42
C GLU A 182 22.20 -6.07 -18.91
N ASP A 183 23.14 -5.26 -18.42
CA ASP A 183 23.27 -4.95 -16.99
C ASP A 183 22.02 -4.22 -16.47
N ARG A 184 21.42 -3.36 -17.31
CA ARG A 184 20.23 -2.57 -16.96
C ARG A 184 19.08 -3.44 -16.47
N TYR A 185 19.00 -4.69 -16.92
CA TYR A 185 17.93 -5.61 -16.54
C TYR A 185 18.02 -6.00 -15.07
N PHE A 186 19.23 -6.04 -14.52
CA PHE A 186 19.54 -6.49 -13.18
C PHE A 186 19.95 -5.35 -12.25
N ILE A 187 19.51 -4.13 -12.59
CA ILE A 187 19.63 -2.93 -11.76
C ILE A 187 18.23 -2.50 -11.33
N SER A 188 18.09 -2.18 -10.05
CA SER A 188 16.86 -1.61 -9.50
C SER A 188 17.19 -0.64 -8.38
N SER A 189 16.34 0.35 -8.20
CA SER A 189 16.51 1.44 -7.26
C SER A 189 15.25 1.65 -6.44
N VAL A 190 15.43 2.16 -5.22
CA VAL A 190 14.40 2.74 -4.38
C VAL A 190 14.69 4.22 -4.23
N SER A 191 13.71 5.08 -4.46
CA SER A 191 13.81 6.55 -4.32
C SER A 191 12.54 7.16 -3.76
N ALA A 192 12.63 8.40 -3.28
CA ALA A 192 11.50 9.25 -2.95
C ALA A 192 11.81 10.67 -3.46
N GLY A 193 10.82 11.33 -4.08
CA GLY A 193 11.02 12.64 -4.69
C GLY A 193 10.96 13.79 -3.68
N THR A 194 10.99 15.01 -4.20
CA THR A 194 11.01 16.26 -3.41
C THR A 194 9.79 16.46 -2.50
N GLY A 195 8.63 15.90 -2.86
CA GLY A 195 7.44 15.94 -2.01
C GLY A 195 7.58 15.19 -0.68
N ALA A 196 8.39 14.14 -0.65
CA ALA A 196 8.65 13.40 0.58
C ALA A 196 9.49 14.19 1.61
N GLU A 197 10.20 15.25 1.19
CA GLU A 197 10.93 16.14 2.12
C GLU A 197 10.02 17.08 2.91
N ASN A 198 8.82 17.34 2.36
CA ASN A 198 7.95 18.42 2.81
C ASN A 198 6.57 17.94 3.29
N THR A 199 6.28 16.65 3.14
CA THR A 199 4.98 16.05 3.45
C THR A 199 5.13 14.83 4.34
N LEU A 200 4.12 14.49 5.12
CA LEU A 200 4.08 13.25 5.92
C LEU A 200 3.58 12.06 5.11
N ILE A 201 2.99 12.28 3.93
CA ILE A 201 2.42 11.25 3.06
C ILE A 201 3.38 10.79 1.95
N GLY A 202 4.69 10.94 2.16
CA GLY A 202 5.70 10.58 1.17
C GLY A 202 5.75 9.07 0.91
N CYS A 203 5.86 8.68 -0.36
CA CYS A 203 5.92 7.28 -0.78
C CYS A 203 7.31 6.90 -1.33
N LEU A 204 7.58 5.59 -1.39
CA LEU A 204 8.78 5.05 -2.00
C LEU A 204 8.49 4.50 -3.39
N ASN A 205 9.32 4.84 -4.37
CA ASN A 205 9.27 4.33 -5.72
C ASN A 205 10.34 3.26 -5.95
N PHE A 206 9.91 2.08 -6.37
CA PHE A 206 10.74 0.93 -6.69
C PHE A 206 10.81 0.77 -8.19
N SER A 207 12.02 0.83 -8.74
CA SER A 207 12.20 0.74 -10.19
C SER A 207 12.24 -0.70 -10.69
N PHE A 208 11.80 -0.89 -11.92
CA PHE A 208 12.08 -2.05 -12.74
C PHE A 208 12.42 -1.60 -14.15
N TYR A 209 13.35 -2.30 -14.81
CA TYR A 209 13.70 -1.96 -16.17
C TYR A 209 12.76 -2.62 -17.17
N ASP A 210 11.96 -1.81 -17.86
CA ASP A 210 11.14 -2.27 -18.97
C ASP A 210 12.01 -2.47 -20.21
N ARG A 211 12.26 -3.73 -20.54
CA ARG A 211 13.11 -4.12 -21.68
C ARG A 211 12.57 -3.66 -23.03
N ARG A 212 11.26 -3.45 -23.16
CA ARG A 212 10.62 -3.03 -24.41
C ARG A 212 10.70 -1.53 -24.57
N ARG A 213 10.36 -0.78 -23.51
CA ARG A 213 10.50 0.68 -23.50
C ARG A 213 11.94 1.16 -23.37
N LYS A 214 12.85 0.28 -22.94
CA LYS A 214 14.26 0.59 -22.64
C LYS A 214 14.39 1.74 -21.64
N ALA A 215 13.55 1.71 -20.61
CA ALA A 215 13.47 2.73 -19.58
C ALA A 215 13.17 2.08 -18.23
N PRO A 216 13.66 2.64 -17.12
CA PRO A 216 13.09 2.36 -15.81
C PRO A 216 11.62 2.78 -15.77
N ARG A 217 10.83 1.97 -15.09
CA ARG A 217 9.46 2.22 -14.70
C ARG A 217 9.33 2.01 -13.21
N PHE A 218 8.27 2.52 -12.60
CA PHE A 218 8.18 2.59 -11.14
C PHE A 218 6.90 1.92 -10.61
N LYS A 219 7.04 1.31 -9.44
CA LYS A 219 5.93 0.84 -8.61
C LYS A 219 6.11 1.39 -7.20
N GLN A 220 4.99 1.63 -6.52
CA GLN A 220 4.99 2.41 -5.29
C GLN A 220 4.80 1.51 -4.06
N ALA A 221 5.70 1.64 -3.09
CA ALA A 221 5.36 1.40 -1.69
C ALA A 221 4.67 2.67 -1.19
N GLY A 222 3.37 2.74 -1.50
CA GLY A 222 2.59 3.97 -1.54
C GLY A 222 2.33 4.61 -0.18
N ARG A 223 1.91 3.82 0.80
CA ARG A 223 1.13 4.34 1.92
C ARG A 223 1.90 4.47 3.22
N GLY A 224 1.45 5.41 4.06
CA GLY A 224 1.91 5.58 5.44
C GLY A 224 3.21 6.35 5.60
N GLY A 225 3.72 7.02 4.56
CA GLY A 225 4.76 8.05 4.73
C GLY A 225 6.20 7.54 4.81
N ILE A 226 6.48 6.30 4.39
CA ILE A 226 7.85 5.75 4.49
C ILE A 226 8.83 6.52 3.57
N GLY A 227 8.36 7.12 2.48
CA GLY A 227 9.17 8.01 1.65
C GLY A 227 9.66 9.24 2.42
N THR A 228 8.84 9.77 3.34
CA THR A 228 9.23 10.87 4.23
C THR A 228 10.33 10.44 5.19
N VAL A 229 10.21 9.25 5.80
CA VAL A 229 11.27 8.67 6.64
C VAL A 229 12.58 8.51 5.85
N PHE A 230 12.48 8.13 4.58
CA PHE A 230 13.62 7.93 3.69
C PHE A 230 14.38 9.24 3.41
N ARG A 231 13.67 10.34 3.14
CA ARG A 231 14.28 11.66 2.94
C ARG A 231 14.73 12.31 4.24
N ASP A 232 14.03 12.11 5.35
CA ASP A 232 14.48 12.55 6.69
C ASP A 232 15.81 11.90 7.12
N LYS A 233 16.13 10.73 6.56
CA LYS A 233 17.44 10.07 6.73
C LYS A 233 18.51 10.53 5.73
N HIS A 234 18.19 11.50 4.87
CA HIS A 234 19.04 12.00 3.79
C HIS A 234 19.42 10.93 2.75
N ILE A 235 18.53 9.97 2.48
CA ILE A 235 18.76 8.95 1.46
C ILE A 235 18.18 9.45 0.14
N LYS A 236 19.00 9.68 -0.88
CA LYS A 236 18.51 9.99 -2.24
C LYS A 236 18.06 8.74 -2.97
N ALA A 237 18.84 7.67 -2.85
CA ALA A 237 18.46 6.39 -3.42
C ALA A 237 19.16 5.21 -2.74
N LEU A 238 18.51 4.05 -2.79
CA LEU A 238 19.13 2.75 -2.59
C LEU A 238 19.18 2.06 -3.94
N VAL A 239 20.29 1.43 -4.29
CA VAL A 239 20.42 0.78 -5.59
C VAL A 239 21.05 -0.58 -5.44
N VAL A 240 20.47 -1.56 -6.10
CA VAL A 240 21.00 -2.92 -6.16
C VAL A 240 21.35 -3.29 -7.58
N ARG A 241 22.52 -3.91 -7.74
CA ARG A 241 22.94 -4.66 -8.92
C ARG A 241 22.99 -6.13 -8.54
N SER A 242 22.43 -6.99 -9.37
CA SER A 242 22.50 -8.43 -9.23
C SER A 242 23.14 -9.08 -10.46
N GLY A 243 23.62 -10.31 -10.31
CA GLY A 243 23.91 -11.16 -11.45
C GLY A 243 22.63 -11.57 -12.21
N PRO A 244 22.77 -12.23 -13.38
CA PRO A 244 21.63 -12.68 -14.16
C PRO A 244 20.68 -13.61 -13.40
N VAL A 245 19.38 -13.30 -13.44
CA VAL A 245 18.33 -14.12 -12.83
C VAL A 245 17.97 -15.28 -13.75
N ARG A 246 17.92 -16.49 -13.18
CA ARG A 246 17.58 -17.75 -13.83
C ARG A 246 16.39 -18.41 -13.13
N GLY A 247 15.79 -19.40 -13.79
CA GLY A 247 14.66 -20.14 -13.23
C GLY A 247 14.97 -20.86 -11.91
N ASP A 248 16.23 -21.21 -11.69
CA ASP A 248 16.73 -21.89 -10.50
C ASP A 248 17.43 -20.94 -9.51
N SER A 249 17.43 -19.62 -9.72
CA SER A 249 18.17 -18.67 -8.86
C SER A 249 17.77 -18.67 -7.39
N ASN A 250 16.57 -19.15 -7.04
CA ASN A 250 16.15 -19.33 -5.64
C ASN A 250 16.65 -20.65 -5.01
N HIS A 251 17.32 -21.51 -5.78
CA HIS A 251 17.66 -22.91 -5.45
C HIS A 251 16.53 -23.61 -4.68
N PRO A 252 15.34 -23.73 -5.29
CA PRO A 252 14.18 -24.32 -4.63
C PRO A 252 14.41 -25.80 -4.31
N ALA A 253 13.73 -26.30 -3.27
CA ALA A 253 13.77 -27.71 -2.91
C ALA A 253 13.22 -28.64 -4.01
N ASP A 254 12.19 -28.18 -4.75
CA ASP A 254 11.59 -28.90 -5.88
C ASP A 254 11.17 -27.93 -6.99
N LEU A 255 12.06 -27.74 -7.98
CA LEU A 255 11.81 -26.88 -9.14
C LEU A 255 10.66 -27.41 -10.03
N GLN A 256 10.47 -28.73 -10.12
CA GLN A 256 9.44 -29.33 -10.98
C GLN A 256 8.05 -29.08 -10.40
N ARG A 257 7.90 -29.17 -9.07
CA ARG A 257 6.66 -28.84 -8.37
C ARG A 257 6.24 -27.39 -8.64
N ILE A 258 7.17 -26.45 -8.53
CA ILE A 258 6.94 -25.03 -8.82
C ILE A 258 6.54 -24.84 -10.29
N ALA A 259 7.29 -25.42 -11.22
CA ALA A 259 7.03 -25.30 -12.65
C ALA A 259 5.64 -25.84 -13.04
N ARG A 260 5.20 -26.94 -12.40
CA ARG A 260 3.87 -27.54 -12.64
C ARG A 260 2.74 -26.61 -12.21
N VAL A 261 2.76 -26.08 -10.99
CA VAL A 261 1.69 -25.17 -10.52
C VAL A 261 1.75 -23.81 -11.20
N GLY A 262 2.94 -23.35 -11.53
CA GLY A 262 3.16 -22.16 -12.34
C GLY A 262 2.57 -22.27 -13.74
N ALA A 263 2.87 -23.37 -14.45
CA ALA A 263 2.32 -23.63 -15.78
C ALA A 263 0.79 -23.73 -15.76
N LYS A 264 0.21 -24.32 -14.71
CA LYS A 264 -1.24 -24.37 -14.51
C LYS A 264 -1.85 -22.97 -14.43
N LEU A 265 -1.36 -22.12 -13.52
CA LEU A 265 -1.89 -20.77 -13.35
C LEU A 265 -1.61 -19.86 -14.56
N HIS A 266 -0.46 -20.00 -15.21
CA HIS A 266 -0.17 -19.29 -16.46
C HIS A 266 -1.17 -19.63 -17.56
N LYS A 267 -1.52 -20.91 -17.70
CA LYS A 267 -2.52 -21.37 -18.66
C LYS A 267 -3.90 -20.83 -18.32
N GLU A 268 -4.28 -20.86 -17.05
CA GLU A 268 -5.57 -20.32 -16.60
C GLU A 268 -5.71 -18.82 -16.91
N ILE A 269 -4.70 -18.02 -16.53
CA ILE A 269 -4.69 -16.58 -16.83
C ILE A 269 -4.73 -16.35 -18.36
N HIS A 270 -3.99 -17.14 -19.13
CA HIS A 270 -4.00 -17.04 -20.59
C HIS A 270 -5.39 -17.33 -21.18
N ASP A 271 -6.06 -18.38 -20.71
CA ASP A 271 -7.30 -18.87 -21.30
C ASP A 271 -8.51 -18.03 -20.88
N TYR A 272 -8.51 -17.44 -19.67
CA TYR A 272 -9.72 -16.84 -19.10
C TYR A 272 -9.65 -15.32 -18.83
N ASP A 273 -8.49 -14.67 -18.85
CA ASP A 273 -8.41 -13.22 -18.56
C ASP A 273 -9.24 -12.39 -19.53
N ASP A 274 -9.29 -12.77 -20.81
CA ASP A 274 -10.06 -12.07 -21.83
C ASP A 274 -11.58 -12.14 -21.62
N GLU A 275 -12.06 -13.15 -20.89
CA GLU A 275 -13.48 -13.37 -20.57
C GLU A 275 -13.86 -12.85 -19.17
N GLN A 276 -12.86 -12.58 -18.31
CA GLN A 276 -13.04 -12.09 -16.95
C GLN A 276 -12.61 -10.62 -16.83
N ASN A 277 -11.53 -10.35 -16.09
CA ASN A 277 -11.15 -9.00 -15.71
C ASN A 277 -10.34 -8.25 -16.78
N ARG A 278 -9.78 -8.94 -17.78
CA ARG A 278 -8.94 -8.37 -18.85
C ARG A 278 -7.74 -7.59 -18.29
N MET A 279 -7.17 -8.04 -17.18
CA MET A 279 -6.09 -7.37 -16.46
C MET A 279 -4.89 -7.10 -17.37
N ARG A 280 -4.60 -8.01 -18.30
CA ARG A 280 -3.54 -7.87 -19.29
C ARG A 280 -3.74 -6.72 -20.28
N LYS A 281 -4.99 -6.29 -20.52
CA LYS A 281 -5.32 -5.23 -21.49
C LYS A 281 -5.61 -3.89 -20.82
N ARG A 282 -6.36 -3.91 -19.73
CA ARG A 282 -6.91 -2.68 -19.11
C ARG A 282 -6.48 -2.43 -17.67
N GLY A 283 -5.74 -3.35 -17.04
CA GLY A 283 -5.28 -3.21 -15.65
C GLY A 283 -6.44 -3.09 -14.66
N THR A 284 -6.20 -2.45 -13.51
CA THR A 284 -7.22 -2.16 -12.49
C THR A 284 -8.27 -1.09 -12.84
N PRO A 285 -8.06 -0.13 -13.79
CA PRO A 285 -9.06 0.89 -14.15
C PRO A 285 -10.48 0.41 -14.48
N TYR A 286 -10.68 -0.85 -14.85
CA TYR A 286 -12.03 -1.41 -15.08
C TYR A 286 -12.95 -1.29 -13.86
N LEU A 287 -12.38 -1.26 -12.65
CA LEU A 287 -13.13 -1.15 -11.41
C LEU A 287 -13.93 0.15 -11.30
N VAL A 288 -13.54 1.23 -11.99
CA VAL A 288 -14.27 2.51 -11.92
C VAL A 288 -15.75 2.33 -12.29
N GLN A 289 -16.03 1.62 -13.39
CA GLN A 289 -17.40 1.38 -13.83
C GLN A 289 -18.16 0.52 -12.83
N ILE A 290 -17.55 -0.59 -12.38
CA ILE A 290 -18.20 -1.52 -11.45
C ILE A 290 -18.52 -0.80 -10.14
N MET A 291 -17.57 -0.05 -9.59
CA MET A 291 -17.78 0.68 -8.35
C MET A 291 -18.86 1.75 -8.51
N ASN A 292 -18.92 2.42 -9.65
CA ASN A 292 -19.99 3.37 -9.93
C ASN A 292 -21.38 2.71 -10.03
N ASP A 293 -21.48 1.55 -10.71
CA ASP A 293 -22.76 0.84 -10.93
C ASP A 293 -23.37 0.27 -9.65
N TYR A 294 -22.55 0.03 -8.62
CA TYR A 294 -22.98 -0.52 -7.33
C TYR A 294 -23.02 0.53 -6.19
N ASP A 295 -22.91 1.82 -6.49
CA ASP A 295 -22.84 2.92 -5.50
C ASP A 295 -21.64 2.83 -4.54
N LEU A 296 -20.49 2.35 -5.03
CA LEU A 296 -19.27 2.10 -4.26
C LEU A 296 -18.11 3.04 -4.63
N LEU A 297 -18.23 3.84 -5.71
CA LEU A 297 -17.20 4.78 -6.14
C LEU A 297 -17.25 6.06 -5.29
N PRO A 298 -16.18 6.43 -4.57
CA PRO A 298 -16.16 7.67 -3.81
C PRO A 298 -16.31 8.89 -4.71
N VAL A 299 -17.29 9.74 -4.40
CA VAL A 299 -17.53 11.00 -5.10
C VAL A 299 -17.73 12.10 -4.07
N HIS A 300 -17.02 13.22 -4.27
CA HIS A 300 -17.05 14.42 -3.44
C HIS A 300 -16.78 14.12 -1.95
N ASN A 301 -15.56 13.69 -1.63
CA ASN A 301 -15.14 13.25 -0.29
C ASN A 301 -16.07 12.19 0.31
N PHE A 302 -16.30 11.12 -0.45
CA PHE A 302 -17.17 9.99 -0.08
C PHE A 302 -18.62 10.37 0.25
N LYS A 303 -19.09 11.59 -0.08
CA LYS A 303 -20.51 11.96 0.10
C LYS A 303 -21.42 11.01 -0.68
N TYR A 304 -21.03 10.69 -1.92
CA TYR A 304 -21.79 9.85 -2.82
C TYR A 304 -21.01 8.60 -3.25
N GLY A 305 -21.75 7.64 -3.82
CA GLY A 305 -21.23 6.35 -4.32
C GLY A 305 -21.17 6.22 -5.84
N SER A 306 -21.64 7.24 -6.58
CA SER A 306 -21.71 7.21 -8.04
C SER A 306 -21.77 8.63 -8.60
N HIS A 307 -21.34 8.79 -9.86
CA HIS A 307 -21.52 10.04 -10.61
C HIS A 307 -21.73 9.75 -12.11
N PRO A 308 -22.65 10.44 -12.80
CA PRO A 308 -22.91 10.21 -14.22
C PRO A 308 -21.69 10.45 -15.12
N ASP A 309 -20.76 11.30 -14.71
CA ASP A 309 -19.51 11.55 -15.46
C ASP A 309 -18.42 10.51 -15.24
N ALA A 310 -18.64 9.47 -14.42
CA ALA A 310 -17.65 8.40 -14.21
C ALA A 310 -17.23 7.73 -15.53
N VAL A 311 -18.09 7.74 -16.56
CA VAL A 311 -17.79 7.22 -17.90
C VAL A 311 -16.60 7.93 -18.55
N LYS A 312 -16.32 9.19 -18.18
CA LYS A 312 -15.22 9.99 -18.73
C LYS A 312 -13.85 9.54 -18.23
N ILE A 313 -13.82 8.71 -17.18
CA ILE A 313 -12.60 8.24 -16.52
C ILE A 313 -12.62 6.72 -16.27
N ASN A 314 -13.53 5.99 -16.93
CA ASN A 314 -13.68 4.55 -16.74
C ASN A 314 -12.58 3.74 -17.46
N GLY A 315 -12.64 2.42 -17.35
CA GLY A 315 -11.64 1.52 -17.93
C GLY A 315 -11.41 1.67 -19.43
N ASP A 316 -12.44 2.00 -20.22
CA ASP A 316 -12.32 2.11 -21.68
C ASP A 316 -11.45 3.33 -22.08
N VAL A 317 -11.54 4.42 -21.31
CA VAL A 317 -10.72 5.63 -21.52
C VAL A 317 -9.24 5.32 -21.32
N TRP A 318 -8.92 4.52 -20.30
CA TRP A 318 -7.54 4.16 -19.97
C TRP A 318 -6.98 3.05 -20.87
N GLU A 319 -7.78 2.02 -21.19
CA GLU A 319 -7.38 0.99 -22.15
C GLU A 319 -6.99 1.59 -23.50
N ALA A 320 -7.71 2.62 -23.97
CA ALA A 320 -7.38 3.32 -25.21
C ALA A 320 -6.09 4.17 -25.14
N ARG A 321 -5.63 4.51 -23.93
CA ARG A 321 -4.44 5.34 -23.69
C ARG A 321 -3.18 4.51 -23.40
N PHE A 322 -3.33 3.27 -22.96
CA PHE A 322 -2.20 2.39 -22.68
C PHE A 322 -1.49 1.92 -23.95
N THR A 323 -0.16 2.01 -23.95
CA THR A 323 0.62 1.98 -25.20
C THR A 323 1.40 0.68 -25.46
N GLN A 324 1.55 -0.21 -24.47
CA GLN A 324 2.38 -1.41 -24.65
C GLN A 324 1.75 -2.45 -25.60
N GLY A 325 0.42 -2.58 -25.59
CA GLY A 325 -0.33 -3.53 -26.43
C GLY A 325 0.07 -5.02 -26.26
N LEU A 326 0.87 -5.35 -25.25
CA LEU A 326 1.49 -6.65 -25.01
C LEU A 326 1.67 -6.85 -23.50
N PRO A 327 1.88 -8.11 -23.01
CA PRO A 327 2.04 -8.39 -21.58
C PRO A 327 3.01 -7.44 -20.86
N ASP A 328 2.55 -6.74 -19.82
CA ASP A 328 3.24 -5.69 -19.06
C ASP A 328 3.29 -6.04 -17.55
N GLY A 329 4.30 -6.83 -17.15
CA GLY A 329 4.45 -7.31 -15.77
C GLY A 329 5.58 -6.62 -15.02
N CYS A 330 5.32 -6.23 -13.77
CA CYS A 330 6.34 -5.66 -12.86
C CYS A 330 7.43 -6.65 -12.39
N TRP A 331 7.37 -7.92 -12.80
CA TRP A 331 8.39 -8.94 -12.55
C TRP A 331 8.42 -9.97 -13.66
N TYR A 332 9.57 -10.63 -13.83
CA TYR A 332 9.77 -11.68 -14.83
C TYR A 332 8.78 -12.83 -14.66
N GLY A 333 8.17 -13.25 -15.77
CA GLY A 333 7.20 -14.35 -15.78
C GLY A 333 5.79 -13.96 -15.32
N CYS A 334 5.52 -12.72 -14.89
CA CYS A 334 4.17 -12.34 -14.48
C CYS A 334 3.19 -12.23 -15.66
N THR A 335 2.42 -13.29 -15.93
CA THR A 335 1.43 -13.35 -17.01
C THR A 335 0.14 -12.58 -16.75
N LEU A 336 -0.11 -12.14 -15.51
CA LEU A 336 -1.24 -11.25 -15.20
C LEU A 336 -1.06 -9.88 -15.89
N SER A 337 0.17 -9.38 -15.91
CA SER A 337 0.57 -8.29 -16.82
C SER A 337 -0.25 -7.00 -16.69
N CYS A 338 -0.52 -6.56 -15.45
CA CYS A 338 -1.36 -5.41 -15.13
C CYS A 338 -0.63 -4.06 -15.08
N SER A 339 0.68 -4.01 -15.32
CA SER A 339 1.54 -2.86 -14.98
C SER A 339 1.54 -1.79 -16.06
N HIS A 340 0.38 -1.35 -16.56
CA HIS A 340 0.26 -0.46 -17.74
C HIS A 340 0.91 0.92 -17.58
N ALA A 341 1.17 1.59 -18.71
CA ALA A 341 1.69 2.96 -18.79
C ALA A 341 1.18 3.70 -20.04
N VAL A 342 1.20 5.03 -19.97
CA VAL A 342 0.98 5.97 -21.08
C VAL A 342 2.33 6.54 -21.53
N ASP A 343 2.73 6.25 -22.77
CA ASP A 343 3.96 6.79 -23.35
C ASP A 343 3.72 8.12 -24.06
N GLY A 344 4.74 8.97 -24.13
CA GLY A 344 4.71 10.18 -24.96
C GLY A 344 3.85 11.30 -24.40
N TYR A 345 3.51 11.25 -23.11
CA TYR A 345 2.73 12.28 -22.46
C TYR A 345 3.55 13.56 -22.30
N THR A 346 3.03 14.70 -22.78
CA THR A 346 3.68 16.01 -22.60
C THR A 346 3.12 16.69 -21.36
N VAL A 347 3.96 16.86 -20.35
CA VAL A 347 3.60 17.49 -19.07
C VAL A 347 3.16 18.94 -19.28
N ARG A 348 2.07 19.38 -18.65
CA ARG A 348 1.42 20.68 -18.94
C ARG A 348 1.69 21.75 -17.88
N THR A 349 2.07 21.32 -16.67
CA THR A 349 2.21 22.13 -15.46
C THR A 349 3.57 21.91 -14.78
N GLY A 350 3.79 22.58 -13.64
CA GLY A 350 4.93 22.33 -12.78
C GLY A 350 6.33 22.57 -13.38
N PRO A 351 7.38 22.10 -12.68
CA PRO A 351 8.79 22.29 -13.09
C PRO A 351 9.19 21.48 -14.33
N TYR A 352 8.37 20.52 -14.76
CA TYR A 352 8.64 19.63 -15.89
C TYR A 352 7.76 19.92 -17.11
N LYS A 353 7.03 21.04 -17.09
CA LYS A 353 6.20 21.50 -18.20
C LYS A 353 6.95 21.45 -19.54
N GLY A 354 6.32 20.84 -20.53
CA GLY A 354 6.84 20.68 -21.88
C GLY A 354 7.75 19.47 -22.08
N GLN A 355 8.09 18.73 -21.02
CA GLN A 355 8.82 17.47 -21.15
C GLN A 355 7.88 16.34 -21.58
N THR A 356 8.40 15.43 -22.39
CA THR A 356 7.71 14.21 -22.81
C THR A 356 8.17 13.04 -21.94
N VAL A 357 7.24 12.39 -21.26
CA VAL A 357 7.51 11.37 -20.23
C VAL A 357 6.72 10.08 -20.48
N ILE A 358 7.12 9.03 -19.77
CA ILE A 358 6.32 7.81 -19.58
C ILE A 358 5.62 7.95 -18.23
N VAL A 359 4.32 7.72 -18.19
CA VAL A 359 3.53 7.75 -16.95
C VAL A 359 3.06 6.33 -16.62
N ASP A 360 3.51 5.80 -15.49
CA ASP A 360 3.07 4.52 -14.94
C ASP A 360 1.60 4.60 -14.48
N GLY A 361 0.75 3.64 -14.87
CA GLY A 361 -0.67 3.64 -14.55
C GLY A 361 -1.48 4.66 -15.37
N PRO A 362 -2.56 5.25 -14.81
CA PRO A 362 -2.96 5.18 -13.41
C PRO A 362 -3.64 3.85 -13.03
N GLU A 363 -3.54 3.49 -11.76
CA GLU A 363 -4.31 2.39 -11.16
C GLU A 363 -5.70 2.89 -10.70
N TYR A 364 -6.64 1.97 -10.42
CA TYR A 364 -8.01 2.30 -9.96
C TYR A 364 -8.05 3.35 -8.85
N GLU A 365 -7.26 3.13 -7.80
CA GLU A 365 -7.21 3.98 -6.62
C GLU A 365 -6.83 5.43 -6.96
N THR A 366 -5.87 5.64 -7.86
CA THR A 366 -5.51 6.98 -8.30
C THR A 366 -6.65 7.63 -9.08
N ILE A 367 -7.35 6.87 -9.93
CA ILE A 367 -8.46 7.40 -10.73
C ILE A 367 -9.65 7.77 -9.83
N ALA A 368 -9.99 6.91 -8.87
CA ALA A 368 -11.09 7.16 -7.96
C ALA A 368 -10.77 8.32 -7.00
N GLY A 369 -9.58 8.34 -6.40
CA GLY A 369 -9.18 9.36 -5.42
C GLY A 369 -8.89 10.72 -6.02
N CYS A 370 -8.01 10.79 -7.03
CA CYS A 370 -7.64 12.05 -7.66
C CYS A 370 -8.66 12.52 -8.70
N GLY A 371 -9.60 11.65 -9.09
CA GLY A 371 -10.68 11.94 -10.01
C GLY A 371 -12.02 12.10 -9.30
N ALA A 372 -12.81 11.03 -9.27
CA ALA A 372 -14.21 11.04 -8.81
C ALA A 372 -14.39 11.63 -7.41
N ASN A 373 -13.52 11.27 -6.46
CA ASN A 373 -13.60 11.72 -5.07
C ASN A 373 -13.36 13.24 -4.95
N CYS A 374 -12.51 13.80 -5.80
CA CYS A 374 -12.29 15.25 -5.95
C CYS A 374 -13.29 15.93 -6.92
N GLY A 375 -14.21 15.20 -7.54
CA GLY A 375 -15.12 15.72 -8.57
C GLY A 375 -14.43 16.04 -9.91
N ILE A 376 -13.22 15.52 -10.14
CA ILE A 376 -12.43 15.75 -11.35
C ILE A 376 -12.67 14.59 -12.33
N PHE A 377 -13.33 14.88 -13.45
CA PHE A 377 -13.61 13.91 -14.51
C PHE A 377 -12.83 14.18 -15.81
N ASP A 378 -11.66 14.82 -15.67
CA ASP A 378 -10.69 15.03 -16.76
C ASP A 378 -9.56 13.98 -16.69
N PRO A 379 -9.48 13.03 -17.63
CA PRO A 379 -8.42 12.03 -17.64
C PRO A 379 -7.01 12.61 -17.82
N ASP A 380 -6.84 13.77 -18.47
CA ASP A 380 -5.52 14.39 -18.61
C ASP A 380 -5.04 14.99 -17.28
N ALA A 381 -5.95 15.58 -16.50
CA ALA A 381 -5.63 16.07 -15.16
C ALA A 381 -5.27 14.94 -14.21
N ILE A 382 -6.03 13.83 -14.23
CA ILE A 382 -5.75 12.65 -13.40
C ILE A 382 -4.39 12.05 -13.76
N LEU A 383 -4.08 11.94 -15.06
CA LEU A 383 -2.79 11.42 -15.52
C LEU A 383 -1.63 12.34 -15.09
N GLU A 384 -1.82 13.65 -15.11
CA GLU A 384 -0.82 14.63 -14.66
C GLU A 384 -0.60 14.59 -13.15
N ILE A 385 -1.67 14.49 -12.36
CA ILE A 385 -1.59 14.28 -10.90
C ILE A 385 -0.83 12.99 -10.60
N ASN A 386 -1.15 11.89 -11.30
CA ASN A 386 -0.47 10.61 -11.14
C ASN A 386 1.03 10.71 -11.43
N PHE A 387 1.40 11.34 -12.56
CA PHE A 387 2.81 11.59 -12.90
C PHE A 387 3.54 12.36 -11.80
N TYR A 388 2.93 13.43 -11.27
CA TYR A 388 3.54 14.24 -10.24
C TYR A 388 3.58 13.57 -8.87
N CYS A 389 2.59 12.76 -8.51
CA CYS A 389 2.65 11.94 -7.30
C CYS A 389 3.83 10.98 -7.34
N ASP A 390 4.00 10.23 -8.43
CA ASP A 390 5.14 9.32 -8.60
C ASP A 390 6.48 10.08 -8.59
N THR A 391 6.54 11.19 -9.34
CA THR A 391 7.73 12.03 -9.47
C THR A 391 8.18 12.62 -8.14
N TYR A 392 7.25 13.23 -7.40
CA TYR A 392 7.51 13.85 -6.10
C TYR A 392 7.55 12.85 -4.95
N GLY A 393 7.17 11.59 -5.18
CA GLY A 393 7.09 10.56 -4.14
C GLY A 393 5.98 10.86 -3.14
N ILE A 394 4.74 11.03 -3.60
CA ILE A 394 3.54 11.29 -2.79
C ILE A 394 2.52 10.16 -3.03
N ASP A 395 1.88 9.68 -1.97
CA ASP A 395 0.79 8.69 -2.06
C ASP A 395 -0.44 9.27 -2.78
N THR A 396 -0.84 8.67 -3.91
CA THR A 396 -2.01 9.13 -4.68
C THR A 396 -3.32 8.98 -3.92
N ILE A 397 -3.47 7.93 -3.09
CA ILE A 397 -4.68 7.72 -2.29
C ILE A 397 -4.80 8.83 -1.25
N SER A 398 -3.74 9.02 -0.46
CA SER A 398 -3.75 10.03 0.59
C SER A 398 -3.87 11.43 0.00
N PHE A 399 -3.21 11.73 -1.13
CA PHE A 399 -3.38 13.00 -1.84
C PHE A 399 -4.80 13.22 -2.36
N GLY A 400 -5.42 12.22 -3.00
CA GLY A 400 -6.80 12.31 -3.49
C GLY A 400 -7.79 12.53 -2.36
N THR A 401 -7.76 11.66 -1.34
CA THR A 401 -8.69 11.74 -0.20
C THR A 401 -8.50 13.02 0.62
N LEU A 402 -7.25 13.48 0.86
CA LEU A 402 -7.03 14.75 1.58
C LEU A 402 -7.47 15.96 0.76
N THR A 403 -7.32 15.92 -0.58
CA THR A 403 -7.75 17.01 -1.46
C THR A 403 -9.26 17.10 -1.49
N ALA A 404 -9.96 15.96 -1.57
CA ALA A 404 -11.41 15.90 -1.47
C ALA A 404 -11.92 16.46 -0.12
N PHE A 405 -11.27 16.14 1.00
CA PHE A 405 -11.59 16.71 2.31
C PHE A 405 -11.40 18.24 2.35
N VAL A 406 -10.30 18.74 1.79
CA VAL A 406 -10.07 20.19 1.66
C VAL A 406 -11.14 20.84 0.79
N MET A 407 -11.56 20.18 -0.30
CA MET A 407 -12.60 20.68 -1.19
C MET A 407 -13.95 20.81 -0.50
N GLU A 408 -14.32 19.83 0.32
CA GLU A 408 -15.53 19.95 1.12
C GLU A 408 -15.42 21.03 2.19
N CYS A 409 -14.27 21.18 2.86
CA CYS A 409 -14.07 22.24 3.83
C CYS A 409 -14.19 23.63 3.18
N TYR A 410 -13.78 23.77 1.92
CA TYR A 410 -13.95 25.01 1.15
C TYR A 410 -15.43 25.28 0.84
N GLU A 411 -16.16 24.28 0.35
CA GLU A 411 -17.59 24.43 0.05
C GLU A 411 -18.46 24.60 1.31
N ALA A 412 -18.03 24.06 2.45
CA ALA A 412 -18.65 24.27 3.75
C ALA A 412 -18.32 25.64 4.37
N GLY A 413 -17.48 26.46 3.73
CA GLY A 413 -17.09 27.79 4.21
C GLY A 413 -16.08 27.80 5.37
N ILE A 414 -15.49 26.64 5.69
CA ILE A 414 -14.40 26.53 6.67
C ILE A 414 -13.12 27.13 6.08
N LEU A 415 -12.87 26.80 4.81
CA LEU A 415 -11.80 27.36 4.00
C LEU A 415 -12.37 28.37 2.99
N ASP A 416 -11.52 29.27 2.56
CA ASP A 416 -11.82 30.25 1.51
C ASP A 416 -10.51 30.59 0.77
N LYS A 417 -10.61 31.40 -0.28
CA LYS A 417 -9.48 31.81 -1.11
C LYS A 417 -8.35 32.47 -0.32
N GLU A 418 -8.63 33.16 0.77
CA GLU A 418 -7.60 33.79 1.60
C GLU A 418 -6.86 32.73 2.42
N LYS A 419 -7.60 31.86 3.12
CA LYS A 419 -7.04 30.79 3.97
C LYS A 419 -6.23 29.77 3.17
N THR A 420 -6.57 29.54 1.90
CA THR A 420 -5.86 28.63 0.99
C THR A 420 -4.71 29.29 0.22
N GLY A 421 -4.40 30.56 0.50
CA GLY A 421 -3.31 31.27 -0.18
C GLY A 421 -3.59 31.52 -1.67
N GLY A 422 -4.85 31.66 -2.05
CA GLY A 422 -5.31 31.98 -3.40
C GLY A 422 -5.92 30.81 -4.17
N LEU A 423 -5.85 29.58 -3.67
CA LEU A 423 -6.36 28.39 -4.34
C LEU A 423 -7.89 28.25 -4.15
N GLU A 424 -8.64 28.15 -5.25
CA GLU A 424 -10.09 27.94 -5.22
C GLU A 424 -10.40 26.44 -5.20
N LEU A 425 -10.15 25.81 -4.05
CA LEU A 425 -10.28 24.37 -3.85
C LEU A 425 -11.74 23.96 -3.64
N HIS A 426 -12.62 24.14 -4.62
CA HIS A 426 -13.95 23.51 -4.64
C HIS A 426 -13.92 22.21 -5.46
N PHE A 427 -14.96 21.36 -5.36
CA PHE A 427 -14.97 20.12 -6.14
C PHE A 427 -14.88 20.42 -7.65
N GLY A 428 -14.14 19.56 -8.36
CA GLY A 428 -13.90 19.67 -9.81
C GLY A 428 -12.82 20.65 -10.24
N ASN A 429 -12.21 21.43 -9.32
CA ASN A 429 -11.12 22.34 -9.69
C ASN A 429 -9.77 21.61 -9.82
N ALA A 430 -9.54 21.00 -10.99
CA ALA A 430 -8.32 20.26 -11.29
C ALA A 430 -7.05 21.13 -11.25
N GLU A 431 -7.12 22.37 -11.72
CA GLU A 431 -5.96 23.28 -11.73
C GLU A 431 -5.49 23.60 -10.31
N ALA A 432 -6.43 23.88 -9.39
CA ALA A 432 -6.12 24.13 -7.99
C ALA A 432 -5.56 22.88 -7.28
N ALA A 433 -6.07 21.68 -7.60
CA ALA A 433 -5.54 20.43 -7.07
C ALA A 433 -4.09 20.16 -7.54
N ILE A 434 -3.79 20.37 -8.83
CA ILE A 434 -2.43 20.21 -9.36
C ILE A 434 -1.47 21.23 -8.75
N GLU A 435 -1.90 22.50 -8.62
CA GLU A 435 -1.06 23.50 -7.95
C GLU A 435 -0.86 23.19 -6.46
N LEU A 436 -1.86 22.66 -5.77
CA LEU A 436 -1.71 22.19 -4.39
C LEU A 436 -0.61 21.11 -4.29
N LEU A 437 -0.61 20.14 -5.21
CA LEU A 437 0.43 19.12 -5.29
C LEU A 437 1.83 19.71 -5.51
N HIS A 438 1.95 20.73 -6.36
CA HIS A 438 3.23 21.41 -6.53
C HIS A 438 3.65 22.21 -5.29
N GLN A 439 2.72 22.87 -4.59
CA GLN A 439 3.02 23.55 -3.33
C GLN A 439 3.47 22.57 -2.25
N MET A 440 2.88 21.36 -2.21
CA MET A 440 3.32 20.28 -1.32
C MET A 440 4.75 19.86 -1.64
N ALA A 441 5.09 19.69 -2.93
CA ALA A 441 6.44 19.34 -3.36
C ALA A 441 7.48 20.42 -3.01
N ARG A 442 7.14 21.69 -3.20
CA ARG A 442 8.01 22.83 -2.86
C ARG A 442 8.05 23.14 -1.36
N GLY A 443 7.16 22.54 -0.57
CA GLY A 443 7.01 22.84 0.84
C GLY A 443 6.66 24.31 1.06
N GLU A 444 5.62 24.83 0.41
CA GLU A 444 5.18 26.22 0.55
C GLU A 444 3.65 26.38 0.58
N GLY A 445 3.19 27.61 0.79
CA GLY A 445 1.78 27.97 0.73
C GLY A 445 0.85 27.08 1.57
N PHE A 446 -0.31 26.75 1.00
CA PHE A 446 -1.27 25.84 1.61
C PHE A 446 -0.80 24.38 1.52
N GLY A 447 0.11 24.07 0.60
CA GLY A 447 0.76 22.76 0.50
C GLY A 447 1.46 22.32 1.79
N LYS A 448 2.04 23.26 2.56
CA LYS A 448 2.59 22.97 3.90
C LYS A 448 1.56 22.42 4.89
N ILE A 449 0.29 22.81 4.74
CA ILE A 449 -0.81 22.37 5.62
C ILE A 449 -1.38 21.06 5.08
N ALA A 450 -1.71 21.01 3.78
CA ALA A 450 -2.29 19.84 3.14
C ALA A 450 -1.37 18.61 3.23
N GLY A 451 -0.07 18.80 3.02
CA GLY A 451 0.93 17.73 3.07
C GLY A 451 1.12 17.05 4.43
N GLN A 452 0.45 17.52 5.49
CA GLN A 452 0.48 16.89 6.82
C GLN A 452 -0.60 15.82 7.01
N GLY A 453 -1.48 15.59 6.02
CA GLY A 453 -2.57 14.62 6.09
C GLY A 453 -3.80 15.10 6.87
N ILE A 454 -4.93 14.39 6.70
CA ILE A 454 -6.24 14.80 7.23
C ILE A 454 -6.21 14.96 8.74
N ARG A 455 -5.59 14.03 9.47
CA ARG A 455 -5.49 14.08 10.93
C ARG A 455 -4.94 15.41 11.43
N ARG A 456 -3.83 15.89 10.83
CA ARG A 456 -3.20 17.14 11.22
C ARG A 456 -3.98 18.35 10.71
N MET A 457 -4.57 18.26 9.52
CA MET A 457 -5.45 19.32 9.00
C MET A 457 -6.66 19.56 9.91
N LYS A 458 -7.32 18.51 10.42
CA LYS A 458 -8.44 18.63 11.35
C LYS A 458 -8.07 19.50 12.56
N GLN A 459 -6.91 19.24 13.17
CA GLN A 459 -6.39 20.03 14.29
C GLN A 459 -6.11 21.49 13.87
N ILE A 460 -5.40 21.69 12.75
CA ILE A 460 -5.04 23.02 12.26
C ILE A 460 -6.30 23.86 11.95
N PHE A 461 -7.31 23.27 11.30
CA PHE A 461 -8.53 23.97 10.93
C PHE A 461 -9.38 24.34 12.15
N ALA A 462 -9.47 23.47 13.14
CA ALA A 462 -10.12 23.78 14.41
C ALA A 462 -9.39 24.93 15.14
N GLU A 463 -8.06 24.82 15.31
CA GLU A 463 -7.26 25.78 16.07
C GLU A 463 -7.13 27.16 15.38
N ARG A 464 -6.97 27.18 14.06
CA ARG A 464 -6.65 28.41 13.31
C ARG A 464 -7.83 29.02 12.57
N PHE A 465 -8.81 28.21 12.17
CA PHE A 465 -9.93 28.65 11.34
C PHE A 465 -11.28 28.54 12.06
N GLY A 466 -11.29 28.09 13.32
CA GLY A 466 -12.51 28.01 14.14
C GLY A 466 -13.50 26.95 13.64
N ALA A 467 -13.03 25.96 12.88
CA ALA A 467 -13.86 24.87 12.38
C ALA A 467 -14.37 23.97 13.52
N ASP A 468 -15.59 23.47 13.39
CA ASP A 468 -16.16 22.51 14.35
C ASP A 468 -15.39 21.17 14.30
N PRO A 469 -14.70 20.77 15.38
CA PRO A 469 -13.97 19.51 15.43
C PRO A 469 -14.85 18.28 15.20
N ALA A 470 -16.12 18.31 15.61
CA ALA A 470 -17.04 17.19 15.43
C ALA A 470 -17.37 16.98 13.94
N PHE A 471 -17.73 18.06 13.25
CA PHE A 471 -17.94 18.03 11.81
C PHE A 471 -16.69 17.56 11.04
N LEU A 472 -15.52 18.12 11.37
CA LEU A 472 -14.24 17.72 10.77
C LEU A 472 -13.93 16.22 11.00
N GLN A 473 -14.26 15.68 12.19
CA GLN A 473 -14.08 14.27 12.50
C GLN A 473 -15.06 13.37 11.74
N ASP A 474 -16.28 13.83 11.47
CA ASP A 474 -17.28 13.07 10.74
C ASP A 474 -16.97 12.99 9.23
N ILE A 475 -16.48 14.08 8.62
CA ILE A 475 -16.20 14.15 7.17
C ILE A 475 -14.76 13.77 6.79
N GLY A 476 -13.83 13.84 7.74
CA GLY A 476 -12.42 13.55 7.50
C GLY A 476 -12.21 12.04 7.36
N MET A 477 -12.19 11.55 6.12
CA MET A 477 -12.04 10.13 5.76
C MET A 477 -10.63 9.60 6.05
N GLU A 478 -10.31 9.52 7.33
CA GLU A 478 -9.05 9.07 7.91
C GLU A 478 -9.33 8.31 9.21
N ALA A 479 -8.61 7.21 9.42
CA ALA A 479 -8.55 6.53 10.71
C ALA A 479 -7.12 6.06 10.99
N LYS A 480 -6.71 6.03 12.27
CA LYS A 480 -5.35 5.66 12.70
C LYS A 480 -4.20 6.47 12.08
N GLY A 481 -4.48 7.55 11.37
CA GLY A 481 -3.53 8.48 10.77
C GLY A 481 -3.35 8.22 9.29
N LEU A 482 -4.22 7.42 8.70
CA LEU A 482 -4.14 7.02 7.33
C LEU A 482 -5.49 7.30 6.66
N GLU A 483 -5.45 7.95 5.51
CA GLU A 483 -6.61 8.26 4.68
C GLU A 483 -7.31 6.97 4.20
N TYR A 484 -8.60 7.01 3.91
CA TYR A 484 -9.31 5.85 3.35
C TYR A 484 -8.85 5.59 1.91
N SER A 485 -8.78 4.31 1.51
CA SER A 485 -8.72 3.96 0.09
C SER A 485 -10.11 3.97 -0.54
N GLU A 486 -10.18 3.87 -1.87
CA GLU A 486 -11.27 4.45 -2.63
C GLU A 486 -12.50 3.53 -2.79
N TYR A 487 -13.10 3.11 -1.67
CA TYR A 487 -14.34 2.33 -1.65
C TYR A 487 -15.33 2.89 -0.62
N VAL A 488 -16.56 3.22 -1.03
CA VAL A 488 -17.61 3.70 -0.12
C VAL A 488 -18.10 2.55 0.77
N THR A 489 -18.07 2.77 2.09
CA THR A 489 -18.37 1.71 3.08
C THR A 489 -19.68 1.86 3.83
N LYS A 490 -20.42 2.97 3.62
CA LYS A 490 -21.65 3.30 4.37
C LYS A 490 -22.62 2.13 4.48
N GLU A 491 -22.72 1.34 3.42
CA GLU A 491 -23.68 0.24 3.30
C GLU A 491 -23.07 -1.14 3.56
N SER A 492 -21.74 -1.25 3.69
CA SER A 492 -21.04 -2.51 3.93
C SER A 492 -20.42 -2.54 5.30
N LEU A 493 -21.10 -3.19 6.23
CA LEU A 493 -20.58 -3.40 7.58
C LEU A 493 -19.28 -4.22 7.56
N ALA A 494 -19.14 -5.18 6.62
CA ALA A 494 -17.89 -5.92 6.47
C ALA A 494 -16.73 -5.00 6.04
N GLN A 495 -16.94 -4.11 5.07
CA GLN A 495 -15.88 -3.19 4.62
C GLN A 495 -15.61 -2.07 5.64
N GLN A 496 -16.60 -1.65 6.43
CA GLN A 496 -16.38 -0.78 7.60
C GLN A 496 -15.34 -1.42 8.54
N GLY A 497 -15.54 -2.68 8.92
CA GLY A 497 -14.55 -3.45 9.69
C GLY A 497 -13.24 -3.67 8.92
N GLY A 498 -13.32 -3.84 7.60
CA GLY A 498 -12.17 -4.00 6.70
C GLY A 498 -11.27 -2.78 6.60
N TYR A 499 -11.73 -1.62 7.09
CA TYR A 499 -10.93 -0.41 7.24
C TYR A 499 -10.62 -0.10 8.71
N GLY A 500 -11.64 -0.14 9.57
CA GLY A 500 -11.50 0.25 10.96
C GLY A 500 -10.71 -0.75 11.81
N LEU A 501 -10.65 -2.03 11.44
CA LEU A 501 -10.00 -3.09 12.23
C LEU A 501 -8.68 -3.60 11.65
N THR A 502 -8.16 -2.94 10.61
CA THR A 502 -6.81 -3.20 10.10
C THR A 502 -5.76 -2.72 11.08
N ASN A 503 -4.58 -3.35 11.06
CA ASN A 503 -3.54 -2.99 12.01
C ASN A 503 -2.86 -1.66 11.67
N LYS A 504 -2.79 -1.29 10.39
CA LYS A 504 -2.05 -0.10 9.92
C LYS A 504 -2.93 1.11 9.55
N GLY A 505 -4.26 0.97 9.58
CA GLY A 505 -5.20 2.00 9.13
C GLY A 505 -5.95 1.60 7.84
N PRO A 506 -6.92 2.42 7.40
CA PRO A 506 -7.89 2.06 6.38
C PRO A 506 -7.24 1.86 5.00
N GLN A 507 -6.90 0.61 4.71
CA GLN A 507 -6.34 0.17 3.44
C GLN A 507 -7.04 -1.12 2.99
N HIS A 508 -7.59 -1.12 1.78
CA HIS A 508 -8.30 -2.29 1.22
C HIS A 508 -7.34 -3.45 0.94
N ASP A 509 -6.03 -3.21 1.08
CA ASP A 509 -4.99 -4.17 0.82
C ASP A 509 -5.03 -5.34 1.82
N GLU A 510 -5.41 -5.08 3.07
CA GLU A 510 -5.62 -6.05 4.15
C GLU A 510 -6.99 -6.74 4.06
N ALA A 511 -8.06 -5.98 3.80
CA ALA A 511 -9.41 -6.52 3.68
C ALA A 511 -10.17 -5.84 2.56
N TRP A 512 -10.50 -6.62 1.53
CA TRP A 512 -11.37 -6.19 0.44
C TRP A 512 -12.57 -7.13 0.40
N LEU A 513 -13.59 -6.77 1.19
CA LEU A 513 -14.78 -7.58 1.41
C LEU A 513 -16.03 -6.97 0.76
N ILE A 514 -15.89 -5.77 0.18
CA ILE A 514 -16.99 -4.99 -0.38
C ILE A 514 -17.82 -5.78 -1.39
N PHE A 515 -17.18 -6.55 -2.28
CA PHE A 515 -17.88 -7.39 -3.26
C PHE A 515 -18.67 -8.52 -2.59
N MET A 516 -18.07 -9.21 -1.61
CA MET A 516 -18.73 -10.32 -0.93
C MET A 516 -19.95 -9.85 -0.14
N ASP A 517 -19.86 -8.69 0.49
CA ASP A 517 -20.93 -8.13 1.31
C ASP A 517 -22.02 -7.48 0.43
N MET A 518 -21.65 -6.55 -0.45
CA MET A 518 -22.61 -5.72 -1.19
C MET A 518 -23.08 -6.31 -2.51
N VAL A 519 -22.22 -7.06 -3.21
CA VAL A 519 -22.52 -7.54 -4.56
C VAL A 519 -23.03 -8.98 -4.53
N SER A 520 -22.39 -9.84 -3.72
CA SER A 520 -22.71 -11.27 -3.64
C SER A 520 -23.55 -11.67 -2.42
N ASN A 521 -23.74 -10.78 -1.44
CA ASN A 521 -24.50 -11.01 -0.20
C ASN A 521 -24.11 -12.32 0.53
N LEU A 522 -22.81 -12.60 0.63
CA LEU A 522 -22.27 -13.84 1.19
C LEU A 522 -22.03 -13.79 2.71
N LEU A 523 -22.27 -12.64 3.35
CA LEU A 523 -21.91 -12.40 4.76
C LEU A 523 -23.13 -11.94 5.57
N PRO A 524 -24.17 -12.76 5.78
CA PRO A 524 -25.42 -12.30 6.39
C PRO A 524 -25.30 -12.00 7.88
N THR A 525 -24.50 -12.74 8.64
CA THR A 525 -24.41 -12.59 10.11
C THR A 525 -23.17 -11.79 10.56
N PHE A 526 -23.10 -11.46 11.86
CA PHE A 526 -21.89 -10.88 12.46
C PHE A 526 -20.74 -11.89 12.50
N GLU A 527 -21.04 -13.16 12.75
CA GLU A 527 -20.09 -14.26 12.77
C GLU A 527 -19.46 -14.49 11.39
N ASP A 528 -20.27 -14.46 10.31
CA ASP A 528 -19.75 -14.58 8.93
C ASP A 528 -18.81 -13.43 8.59
N LYS A 529 -19.21 -12.19 8.93
CA LYS A 529 -18.36 -11.01 8.75
C LYS A 529 -17.08 -11.10 9.59
N ALA A 530 -17.17 -11.59 10.82
CA ALA A 530 -16.02 -11.77 11.69
C ALA A 530 -15.04 -12.83 11.17
N GLU A 531 -15.54 -13.93 10.61
CA GLU A 531 -14.70 -14.93 9.93
C GLU A 531 -14.03 -14.32 8.69
N ALA A 532 -14.76 -13.57 7.86
CA ALA A 532 -14.17 -12.92 6.70
C ALA A 532 -13.09 -11.89 7.09
N LEU A 533 -13.34 -11.09 8.14
CA LEU A 533 -12.39 -10.13 8.72
C LEU A 533 -11.23 -10.77 9.51
N HIS A 534 -11.21 -12.10 9.57
CA HIS A 534 -10.07 -12.89 10.01
C HIS A 534 -9.36 -13.54 8.82
N TYR A 535 -10.07 -14.37 8.03
CA TYR A 535 -9.49 -15.18 6.97
C TYR A 535 -8.81 -14.35 5.87
N PHE A 536 -9.50 -13.36 5.29
CA PHE A 536 -8.97 -12.60 4.16
C PHE A 536 -7.74 -11.76 4.53
N PRO A 537 -7.71 -11.06 5.69
CA PRO A 537 -6.49 -10.41 6.18
C PRO A 537 -5.32 -11.36 6.42
N MET A 538 -5.57 -12.57 6.93
CA MET A 538 -4.51 -13.57 7.09
C MET A 538 -3.95 -13.97 5.72
N TRP A 539 -4.80 -14.21 4.74
CA TRP A 539 -4.29 -14.58 3.42
C TRP A 539 -3.50 -13.46 2.74
N ARG A 540 -4.03 -12.23 2.81
CA ARG A 540 -3.39 -11.03 2.27
C ARG A 540 -2.04 -10.73 2.93
N THR A 541 -1.95 -10.94 4.24
CA THR A 541 -0.71 -10.80 5.00
C THR A 541 0.32 -11.85 4.58
N TRP A 542 -0.09 -13.10 4.34
CA TRP A 542 0.83 -14.18 3.94
C TRP A 542 1.51 -13.90 2.60
N PHE A 543 0.78 -13.35 1.61
CA PHE A 543 1.41 -12.93 0.35
C PHE A 543 2.58 -11.96 0.60
N GLY A 544 2.41 -11.06 1.59
CA GLY A 544 3.47 -10.14 1.99
C GLY A 544 4.60 -10.76 2.79
N LEU A 545 4.42 -11.93 3.40
CA LEU A 545 5.52 -12.69 4.01
C LEU A 545 6.39 -13.38 2.95
N CYS A 546 5.79 -13.73 1.82
CA CYS A 546 6.40 -14.60 0.82
C CYS A 546 6.93 -13.87 -0.44
N GLY A 547 6.60 -12.59 -0.64
CA GLY A 547 7.00 -11.85 -1.85
C GLY A 547 6.06 -12.02 -3.02
N LEU A 548 4.79 -12.26 -2.74
CA LEU A 548 3.76 -12.54 -3.72
C LEU A 548 2.82 -11.36 -3.92
N CYS A 549 2.40 -11.19 -5.15
CA CYS A 549 1.24 -10.39 -5.52
C CYS A 549 -0.01 -11.20 -5.18
N LYS A 550 -1.03 -10.50 -4.68
CA LYS A 550 -2.34 -11.08 -4.36
C LYS A 550 -3.29 -11.19 -5.55
N LEU A 551 -3.11 -10.38 -6.59
CA LEU A 551 -4.03 -10.36 -7.74
C LEU A 551 -4.14 -11.72 -8.46
N PRO A 552 -3.05 -12.51 -8.64
CA PRO A 552 -3.17 -13.85 -9.21
C PRO A 552 -4.03 -14.83 -8.40
N TRP A 553 -4.36 -14.52 -7.13
CA TRP A 553 -5.22 -15.37 -6.31
C TRP A 553 -6.68 -15.27 -6.76
N ASN A 554 -7.20 -14.07 -6.98
CA ASN A 554 -8.64 -13.84 -7.08
C ASN A 554 -9.11 -12.99 -8.27
N ASP A 555 -8.20 -12.42 -9.06
CA ASP A 555 -8.60 -11.64 -10.24
C ASP A 555 -8.94 -12.52 -11.43
N ILE A 556 -8.37 -13.72 -11.52
CA ILE A 556 -8.73 -14.73 -12.49
C ILE A 556 -9.05 -15.98 -11.70
N VAL A 557 -10.22 -16.56 -11.92
CA VAL A 557 -10.67 -17.75 -11.18
C VAL A 557 -10.94 -18.93 -12.11
N PRO A 558 -10.77 -20.18 -11.63
CA PRO A 558 -11.14 -21.37 -12.38
C PRO A 558 -12.63 -21.33 -12.77
N PRO A 559 -13.02 -21.76 -13.99
CA PRO A 559 -14.42 -21.76 -14.40
C PRO A 559 -15.35 -22.61 -13.55
N ASP A 560 -14.81 -23.65 -12.89
CA ASP A 560 -15.52 -24.55 -12.00
C ASP A 560 -15.50 -24.08 -10.53
N ASN A 561 -14.85 -22.96 -10.21
CA ASN A 561 -14.73 -22.45 -8.84
C ASN A 561 -16.09 -22.24 -8.16
N ALA A 562 -17.11 -21.82 -8.91
CA ALA A 562 -18.47 -21.60 -8.41
C ALA A 562 -19.15 -22.88 -7.85
N TYR A 563 -18.63 -24.07 -8.19
CA TYR A 563 -19.15 -25.37 -7.72
C TYR A 563 -18.36 -25.94 -6.54
N THR A 564 -17.36 -25.21 -6.02
CA THR A 564 -16.61 -25.62 -4.83
C THR A 564 -17.38 -25.28 -3.54
N ASP A 565 -16.98 -25.88 -2.42
CA ASP A 565 -17.64 -25.66 -1.12
C ASP A 565 -17.47 -24.21 -0.61
N GLU A 566 -16.33 -23.57 -0.92
CA GLU A 566 -16.01 -22.21 -0.48
C GLU A 566 -15.48 -21.34 -1.64
N PRO A 567 -16.33 -20.99 -2.62
CA PRO A 567 -15.92 -20.35 -3.87
C PRO A 567 -15.23 -18.99 -3.66
N ALA A 568 -15.59 -18.26 -2.59
CA ALA A 568 -14.97 -16.99 -2.23
C ALA A 568 -13.49 -17.12 -1.83
N LYS A 569 -13.03 -18.33 -1.46
CA LYS A 569 -11.65 -18.59 -1.04
C LYS A 569 -10.76 -19.12 -2.17
N ILE A 570 -11.37 -19.58 -3.26
CA ILE A 570 -10.72 -20.15 -4.45
C ILE A 570 -9.78 -21.32 -4.05
N PRO A 571 -10.34 -22.45 -3.59
CA PRO A 571 -9.57 -23.54 -2.98
C PRO A 571 -8.45 -24.10 -3.87
N ASP A 572 -8.64 -24.12 -5.19
CA ASP A 572 -7.61 -24.55 -6.14
C ASP A 572 -6.35 -23.67 -6.06
N HIS A 573 -6.54 -22.35 -5.97
CA HIS A 573 -5.44 -21.40 -5.88
C HIS A 573 -4.75 -21.47 -4.52
N VAL A 574 -5.51 -21.64 -3.44
CA VAL A 574 -4.99 -21.95 -2.10
C VAL A 574 -4.04 -23.14 -2.17
N GLN A 575 -4.43 -24.22 -2.84
CA GLN A 575 -3.56 -25.39 -3.00
C GLN A 575 -2.32 -25.07 -3.85
N ASN A 576 -2.43 -24.27 -4.91
CA ASN A 576 -1.26 -23.84 -5.69
C ASN A 576 -0.22 -23.12 -4.81
N TYR A 577 -0.66 -22.31 -3.83
CA TYR A 577 0.25 -21.63 -2.90
C TYR A 577 0.90 -22.57 -1.88
N VAL A 578 0.18 -23.60 -1.41
CA VAL A 578 0.74 -24.69 -0.59
C VAL A 578 1.87 -25.41 -1.33
N GLU A 579 1.62 -25.79 -2.59
CA GLU A 579 2.59 -26.44 -3.45
C GLU A 579 3.80 -25.55 -3.74
N LEU A 580 3.56 -24.26 -3.98
CA LEU A 580 4.60 -23.27 -4.26
C LEU A 580 5.52 -23.06 -3.04
N PHE A 581 4.95 -22.85 -1.86
CA PHE A 581 5.72 -22.67 -0.63
C PHE A 581 6.54 -23.92 -0.28
N SER A 582 5.92 -25.10 -0.36
CA SER A 582 6.60 -26.38 -0.12
C SER A 582 7.69 -26.64 -1.16
N GLY A 583 7.43 -26.33 -2.43
CA GLY A 583 8.39 -26.49 -3.52
C GLY A 583 9.61 -25.56 -3.39
N VAL A 584 9.44 -24.33 -2.91
CA VAL A 584 10.57 -23.42 -2.67
C VAL A 584 11.34 -23.85 -1.43
N THR A 585 10.66 -23.96 -0.28
CA THR A 585 11.30 -24.06 1.03
C THR A 585 11.66 -25.50 1.43
N GLY A 586 11.03 -26.49 0.82
CA GLY A 586 11.10 -27.90 1.23
C GLY A 586 10.33 -28.20 2.51
N ARG A 587 9.59 -27.24 3.08
CA ARG A 587 8.72 -27.43 4.23
C ARG A 587 7.32 -27.79 3.73
N GLU A 588 6.93 -29.05 3.90
CA GLU A 588 5.56 -29.47 3.61
C GLU A 588 4.58 -28.81 4.59
N VAL A 589 3.50 -28.26 4.04
CA VAL A 589 2.50 -27.46 4.76
C VAL A 589 1.10 -27.73 4.23
N THR A 590 0.10 -27.31 4.99
CA THR A 590 -1.32 -27.26 4.61
C THR A 590 -1.78 -25.81 4.46
N ALA A 591 -3.01 -25.59 3.97
CA ALA A 591 -3.60 -24.25 3.92
C ALA A 591 -3.69 -23.60 5.32
N ASP A 592 -4.05 -24.38 6.35
CA ASP A 592 -4.15 -23.91 7.73
C ASP A 592 -2.79 -23.50 8.31
N ASP A 593 -1.71 -24.19 7.91
CA ASP A 593 -0.36 -23.80 8.29
C ASP A 593 -0.01 -22.41 7.73
N LEU A 594 -0.37 -22.11 6.48
CA LEU A 594 -0.12 -20.81 5.85
C LEU A 594 -0.90 -19.68 6.55
N ILE A 595 -2.16 -19.94 6.91
CA ILE A 595 -2.96 -19.01 7.71
C ILE A 595 -2.34 -18.81 9.10
N THR A 596 -1.86 -19.88 9.75
CA THR A 596 -1.23 -19.81 11.09
C THR A 596 0.06 -19.00 11.07
N MET A 597 0.91 -19.17 10.04
CA MET A 597 2.10 -18.33 9.83
C MET A 597 1.75 -16.85 9.78
N SER A 598 0.69 -16.53 9.06
CA SER A 598 0.20 -15.17 8.91
C SER A 598 -0.40 -14.61 10.19
N GLU A 599 -1.19 -15.42 10.90
CA GLU A 599 -1.83 -15.06 12.16
C GLU A 599 -0.81 -14.69 13.25
N ALA A 600 0.31 -15.42 13.30
CA ALA A 600 1.43 -15.08 14.17
C ALA A 600 1.97 -13.66 13.88
N VAL A 601 2.27 -13.36 12.62
CA VAL A 601 2.82 -12.05 12.24
C VAL A 601 1.79 -10.92 12.43
N TYR A 602 0.51 -11.17 12.11
CA TYR A 602 -0.56 -10.18 12.28
C TYR A 602 -0.78 -9.83 13.76
N ASN A 603 -0.77 -10.82 14.65
CA ASN A 603 -0.86 -10.57 16.10
C ASN A 603 0.40 -9.92 16.64
N PHE A 604 1.59 -10.29 16.15
CA PHE A 604 2.84 -9.62 16.51
C PHE A 604 2.79 -8.13 16.18
N GLN A 605 2.30 -7.75 14.99
CA GLN A 605 2.09 -6.34 14.63
C GLN A 605 1.06 -5.65 15.54
N ARG A 606 -0.04 -6.32 15.91
CA ARG A 606 -0.99 -5.74 16.88
C ARG A 606 -0.33 -5.46 18.22
N VAL A 607 0.52 -6.36 18.72
CA VAL A 607 1.30 -6.13 19.94
C VAL A 607 2.35 -5.03 19.75
N PHE A 608 2.95 -4.91 18.56
CA PHE A 608 3.87 -3.82 18.26
C PHE A 608 3.15 -2.46 18.24
N ASN A 609 1.95 -2.38 17.68
CA ASN A 609 1.13 -1.18 17.80
C ASN A 609 0.87 -0.82 19.28
N LEU A 610 0.53 -1.80 20.12
CA LEU A 610 0.36 -1.59 21.58
C LEU A 610 1.63 -1.07 22.23
N ARG A 611 2.79 -1.62 21.86
CA ARG A 611 4.09 -1.16 22.36
C ARG A 611 4.32 0.33 22.08
N LEU A 612 3.84 0.82 20.94
CA LEU A 612 3.93 2.22 20.51
C LEU A 612 2.70 3.07 20.91
N GLY A 613 1.83 2.55 21.78
CA GLY A 613 0.67 3.29 22.32
C GLY A 613 -0.60 3.24 21.46
N PHE A 614 -0.63 2.46 20.38
CA PHE A 614 -1.76 2.27 19.47
C PHE A 614 -2.43 0.90 19.63
N GLY A 615 -3.49 0.61 18.87
CA GLY A 615 -4.03 -0.76 18.78
C GLY A 615 -4.95 -1.17 19.93
N ARG A 616 -5.67 -0.21 20.51
CA ARG A 616 -6.82 -0.44 21.41
C ARG A 616 -8.14 -0.14 20.70
N ARG A 617 -9.27 -0.46 21.33
CA ARG A 617 -10.60 -0.25 20.74
C ARG A 617 -10.85 1.20 20.30
N GLU A 618 -10.38 2.17 21.07
CA GLU A 618 -10.49 3.60 20.73
C GLU A 618 -9.85 3.95 19.37
N HIS A 619 -8.80 3.21 18.98
CA HIS A 619 -8.08 3.42 17.72
C HIS A 619 -8.78 2.74 16.53
N ASP A 620 -9.73 1.84 16.79
CA ASP A 620 -10.55 1.16 15.80
C ASP A 620 -11.87 1.91 15.50
N ALA A 621 -12.02 3.13 16.07
CA ALA A 621 -13.04 4.08 15.68
C ALA A 621 -12.82 4.61 14.25
N VAL A 622 -13.92 4.92 13.58
CA VAL A 622 -13.96 5.37 12.18
C VAL A 622 -14.76 6.67 12.06
N PRO A 623 -14.48 7.53 11.06
CA PRO A 623 -15.31 8.72 10.81
C PRO A 623 -16.74 8.31 10.49
N TYR A 624 -17.73 9.06 10.97
CA TYR A 624 -19.14 8.70 10.78
C TYR A 624 -19.52 8.61 9.30
N ARG A 625 -18.88 9.38 8.40
CA ARG A 625 -19.08 9.23 6.95
C ARG A 625 -18.79 7.83 6.40
N SER A 626 -17.90 7.07 7.03
CA SER A 626 -17.67 5.67 6.64
C SER A 626 -18.83 4.73 7.00
N VAL A 627 -19.73 5.19 7.87
CA VAL A 627 -20.84 4.43 8.45
C VAL A 627 -22.20 4.92 7.93
N GLY A 628 -22.40 6.23 7.75
CA GLY A 628 -23.67 6.81 7.33
C GLY A 628 -23.57 8.21 6.72
N PRO A 629 -24.71 8.83 6.35
CA PRO A 629 -24.76 10.20 5.82
C PRO A 629 -24.52 11.22 6.93
N VAL A 630 -23.55 12.13 6.76
CA VAL A 630 -23.22 13.17 7.76
C VAL A 630 -24.15 14.38 7.61
N THR A 631 -24.44 14.79 6.37
CA THR A 631 -25.23 15.99 6.08
C THR A 631 -26.64 15.66 5.58
N VAL A 632 -27.52 16.68 5.63
CA VAL A 632 -28.86 16.64 4.99
C VAL A 632 -28.74 16.32 3.50
N GLU A 633 -27.80 16.96 2.80
CA GLU A 633 -27.50 16.72 1.38
C GLU A 633 -27.20 15.23 1.11
N GLU A 634 -26.34 14.61 1.94
CA GLU A 634 -26.03 13.18 1.81
C GLU A 634 -27.24 12.29 2.08
N TYR A 635 -28.04 12.61 3.10
CA TYR A 635 -29.25 11.84 3.41
C TYR A 635 -30.26 11.91 2.25
N GLU A 636 -30.56 13.12 1.79
CA GLU A 636 -31.56 13.36 0.75
C GLU A 636 -31.17 12.72 -0.58
N SER A 637 -29.86 12.63 -0.88
CA SER A 637 -29.36 11.95 -2.08
C SER A 637 -29.78 10.46 -2.17
N ARG A 638 -30.11 9.83 -1.04
CA ARG A 638 -30.62 8.44 -0.98
C ARG A 638 -31.78 8.29 0.00
N ALA A 639 -32.66 9.29 0.09
CA ALA A 639 -33.74 9.33 1.08
C ALA A 639 -34.59 8.05 1.08
N GLU A 640 -34.98 7.54 -0.08
CA GLU A 640 -35.78 6.31 -0.20
C GLU A 640 -35.11 5.11 0.50
N ARG A 641 -33.80 4.96 0.34
CA ARG A 641 -33.03 3.88 0.95
C ARG A 641 -32.97 4.02 2.46
N TYR A 642 -32.67 5.22 2.95
CA TYR A 642 -32.53 5.46 4.40
C TYR A 642 -33.88 5.42 5.11
N ASP A 643 -34.93 6.01 4.52
CA ASP A 643 -36.30 5.96 5.03
C ASP A 643 -36.79 4.51 5.12
N LYS A 644 -36.50 3.68 4.10
CA LYS A 644 -36.78 2.23 4.14
C LYS A 644 -36.06 1.54 5.30
N GLN A 645 -34.79 1.87 5.56
CA GLN A 645 -34.06 1.29 6.69
C GLN A 645 -34.65 1.71 8.04
N LEU A 646 -35.00 2.99 8.21
CA LEU A 646 -35.67 3.50 9.42
C LEU A 646 -37.00 2.76 9.65
N GLN A 647 -37.79 2.55 8.60
CA GLN A 647 -39.08 1.88 8.70
C GLN A 647 -38.96 0.38 8.97
N GLU A 648 -38.20 -0.35 8.14
CA GLU A 648 -38.15 -1.81 8.18
C GLU A 648 -37.27 -2.34 9.32
N THR A 649 -36.21 -1.62 9.68
CA THR A 649 -35.22 -2.07 10.69
C THR A 649 -35.48 -1.47 12.07
N LEU A 650 -35.83 -0.19 12.14
CA LEU A 650 -36.00 0.53 13.40
C LEU A 650 -37.48 0.73 13.79
N GLY A 651 -38.43 0.47 12.88
CA GLY A 651 -39.86 0.67 13.14
C GLY A 651 -40.25 2.14 13.31
N LEU A 652 -39.41 3.06 12.84
CA LEU A 652 -39.67 4.50 12.87
C LEU A 652 -40.46 4.92 11.64
N ASP A 653 -41.30 5.95 11.76
CA ASP A 653 -42.08 6.51 10.67
C ASP A 653 -41.36 7.76 10.11
N PRO A 654 -40.64 7.67 8.98
CA PRO A 654 -39.84 8.77 8.48
C PRO A 654 -40.70 9.98 8.05
N GLU A 655 -41.98 9.81 7.75
CA GLU A 655 -42.86 10.93 7.38
C GLU A 655 -43.13 11.88 8.55
N LYS A 656 -42.89 11.42 9.79
CA LYS A 656 -43.09 12.20 11.02
C LYS A 656 -41.81 12.82 11.59
N MET A 657 -40.68 12.69 10.90
CA MET A 657 -39.36 13.10 11.37
C MET A 657 -38.77 14.16 10.45
N THR A 658 -38.02 15.12 11.01
CA THR A 658 -37.17 16.00 10.19
C THR A 658 -35.97 15.22 9.64
N THR A 659 -35.31 15.71 8.59
CA THR A 659 -34.12 15.03 8.03
C THR A 659 -33.00 14.89 9.07
N GLU A 660 -32.84 15.87 9.95
CA GLU A 660 -31.87 15.82 11.06
C GLU A 660 -32.22 14.74 12.09
N GLU A 661 -33.50 14.59 12.45
CA GLU A 661 -33.96 13.51 13.33
C GLU A 661 -33.73 12.14 12.69
N LYS A 662 -33.96 12.02 11.37
CA LYS A 662 -33.69 10.80 10.60
C LYS A 662 -32.20 10.44 10.61
N ILE A 663 -31.33 11.42 10.34
CA ILE A 663 -29.86 11.24 10.38
C ILE A 663 -29.41 10.81 11.78
N ALA A 664 -29.93 11.44 12.84
CA ALA A 664 -29.57 11.11 14.22
C ALA A 664 -29.97 9.68 14.60
N ALA A 665 -31.21 9.26 14.27
CA ALA A 665 -31.68 7.90 14.53
C ALA A 665 -30.87 6.86 13.75
N LEU A 666 -30.53 7.17 12.49
CA LEU A 666 -29.69 6.30 11.66
C LEU A 666 -28.27 6.17 12.21
N ARG A 667 -27.70 7.29 12.68
CA ARG A 667 -26.35 7.35 13.28
C ARG A 667 -26.24 6.42 14.47
N GLU A 668 -27.15 6.58 15.43
CA GLU A 668 -27.18 5.77 16.66
C GLU A 668 -27.21 4.27 16.31
N TYR A 669 -28.12 3.86 15.43
CA TYR A 669 -28.24 2.48 15.01
C TYR A 669 -26.98 1.94 14.32
N ARG A 670 -26.43 2.67 13.35
CA ARG A 670 -25.29 2.17 12.56
C ARG A 670 -24.00 2.15 13.36
N GLU A 671 -23.77 3.12 14.24
CA GLU A 671 -22.64 3.09 15.19
C GLU A 671 -22.77 1.89 16.13
N GLU A 672 -23.98 1.57 16.61
CA GLU A 672 -24.23 0.37 17.41
C GLU A 672 -23.92 -0.93 16.65
N GLN A 673 -24.31 -1.03 15.36
CA GLN A 673 -23.98 -2.20 14.54
C GLN A 673 -22.46 -2.34 14.35
N TYR A 674 -21.75 -1.23 14.15
CA TYR A 674 -20.30 -1.25 14.07
C TYR A 674 -19.65 -1.76 15.36
N GLN A 675 -20.12 -1.31 16.54
CA GLN A 675 -19.62 -1.82 17.82
C GLN A 675 -19.86 -3.33 17.99
N LYS A 676 -21.04 -3.85 17.59
CA LYS A 676 -21.34 -5.28 17.58
C LYS A 676 -20.41 -6.08 16.66
N LEU A 677 -20.07 -5.52 15.50
CA LEU A 677 -19.08 -6.11 14.59
C LEU A 677 -17.71 -6.21 15.25
N ILE A 678 -17.24 -5.13 15.89
CA ILE A 678 -15.94 -5.12 16.59
C ILE A 678 -15.90 -6.27 17.62
N ASP A 679 -16.95 -6.43 18.42
CA ASP A 679 -17.01 -7.47 19.44
C ASP A 679 -16.91 -8.88 18.83
N ALA A 680 -17.62 -9.13 17.73
CA ALA A 680 -17.58 -10.40 17.01
C ALA A 680 -16.17 -10.67 16.44
N VAL A 681 -15.54 -9.67 15.83
CA VAL A 681 -14.18 -9.78 15.25
C VAL A 681 -13.13 -10.00 16.32
N TYR A 682 -13.16 -9.24 17.43
CA TYR A 682 -12.21 -9.41 18.53
C TYR A 682 -12.33 -10.79 19.16
N LYS A 683 -13.56 -11.28 19.37
CA LYS A 683 -13.79 -12.65 19.83
C LYS A 683 -13.16 -13.65 18.86
N ARG A 684 -13.38 -13.47 17.55
CA ARG A 684 -12.84 -14.37 16.51
C ARG A 684 -11.31 -14.36 16.43
N ARG A 685 -10.68 -13.22 16.63
CA ARG A 685 -9.21 -13.06 16.65
C ARG A 685 -8.57 -13.53 17.97
N GLY A 686 -9.37 -13.87 18.98
CA GLY A 686 -8.86 -14.22 20.30
C GLY A 686 -8.28 -13.02 21.05
N TRP A 687 -8.92 -11.86 20.91
CA TRP A 687 -8.57 -10.60 21.58
C TRP A 687 -9.53 -10.32 22.75
N THR A 688 -9.16 -9.38 23.62
CA THR A 688 -10.07 -8.82 24.64
C THR A 688 -11.08 -7.86 23.99
N SER A 689 -12.08 -7.41 24.74
CA SER A 689 -13.04 -6.38 24.28
C SER A 689 -12.39 -5.02 23.98
N ASP A 690 -11.18 -4.78 24.50
CA ASP A 690 -10.37 -3.59 24.20
C ASP A 690 -9.39 -3.81 23.03
N GLY A 691 -9.49 -4.94 22.32
CA GLY A 691 -8.70 -5.22 21.13
C GLY A 691 -7.25 -5.63 21.40
N VAL A 692 -6.96 -6.13 22.61
CA VAL A 692 -5.64 -6.62 23.02
C VAL A 692 -5.56 -8.14 22.79
N PRO A 693 -4.55 -8.67 22.08
CA PRO A 693 -4.37 -10.12 21.95
C PRO A 693 -4.24 -10.81 23.32
N LYS A 694 -4.96 -11.90 23.53
CA LYS A 694 -4.86 -12.67 24.79
C LYS A 694 -3.53 -13.42 24.87
N VAL A 695 -3.02 -13.65 26.09
CA VAL A 695 -1.79 -14.43 26.31
C VAL A 695 -1.94 -15.86 25.78
N GLU A 696 -3.13 -16.45 25.88
CA GLU A 696 -3.44 -17.76 25.31
C GLU A 696 -3.31 -17.78 23.78
N THR A 697 -3.70 -16.68 23.12
CA THR A 697 -3.55 -16.51 21.68
C THR A 697 -2.07 -16.44 21.29
N LEU A 698 -1.26 -15.66 22.03
CA LEU A 698 0.19 -15.57 21.77
C LEU A 698 0.89 -16.92 21.94
N LYS A 699 0.53 -17.68 22.97
CA LYS A 699 1.05 -19.04 23.22
C LYS A 699 0.68 -20.02 22.12
N ARG A 700 -0.58 -20.01 21.66
CA ARG A 700 -1.03 -20.86 20.54
C ARG A 700 -0.23 -20.60 19.27
N LEU A 701 0.13 -19.34 19.01
CA LEU A 701 0.89 -18.92 17.84
C LEU A 701 2.42 -19.10 18.03
N GLY A 702 2.88 -19.35 19.25
CA GLY A 702 4.30 -19.48 19.59
C GLY A 702 5.08 -18.18 19.38
N ILE A 703 4.43 -17.06 19.69
CA ILE A 703 5.03 -15.70 19.71
C ILE A 703 4.95 -15.08 21.11
N ASP A 704 4.76 -15.90 22.14
CA ASP A 704 4.73 -15.52 23.55
C ASP A 704 6.13 -15.25 24.12
N PHE A 705 6.98 -14.58 23.33
CA PHE A 705 8.28 -14.11 23.80
C PHE A 705 8.11 -13.24 25.05
N PRO A 706 9.03 -13.31 26.04
CA PRO A 706 8.88 -12.59 27.31
C PRO A 706 8.55 -11.10 27.14
N GLU A 707 9.21 -10.42 26.20
CA GLU A 707 9.01 -9.02 25.86
C GLU A 707 7.67 -8.73 25.19
N VAL A 708 7.17 -9.63 24.34
CA VAL A 708 5.84 -9.51 23.70
C VAL A 708 4.74 -9.68 24.75
N VAL A 709 4.87 -10.68 25.62
CA VAL A 709 3.93 -10.91 26.73
C VAL A 709 3.97 -9.75 27.73
N ALA A 710 5.14 -9.17 27.99
CA ALA A 710 5.28 -8.01 28.86
C ALA A 710 4.51 -6.79 28.35
N VAL A 711 4.48 -6.54 27.03
CA VAL A 711 3.66 -5.47 26.43
C VAL A 711 2.18 -5.72 26.68
N VAL A 712 1.66 -6.90 26.31
CA VAL A 712 0.24 -7.22 26.45
C VAL A 712 -0.23 -7.13 27.90
N LYS A 713 0.57 -7.60 28.87
CA LYS A 713 0.23 -7.54 30.30
C LYS A 713 0.06 -6.12 30.85
N LYS A 714 0.55 -5.08 30.17
CA LYS A 714 0.29 -3.68 30.56
C LYS A 714 -1.18 -3.28 30.34
N TYR A 715 -1.92 -4.04 29.53
CA TYR A 715 -3.29 -3.73 29.08
C TYR A 715 -4.33 -4.80 29.42
N LEU A 716 -3.93 -5.89 30.09
CA LEU A 716 -4.82 -6.93 30.65
C LEU A 716 -5.02 -6.68 32.14
#